data_AF-A0AAU7NUI9-F1
#
_entry.id   AF-A0AAU7NUI9-F1
#
_cell.length_a   1.000
_cell.length_b   1.000
_cell.length_c   1.000
_cell.angle_alpha   90.00
_cell.angle_beta   90.00
_cell.angle_gamma   90.00
#
_symmetry.space_group_name_H-M   'P 1'
#
loop_
_entity.id
_entity.type
_entity.pdbx_description
1 polymer ?
#
loop_
_entity_poly.entity_id
_entity_poly.type
_entity_poly.pdbx_seq_one_letter_code
_entity_poly.pdbx_strand_id
1 'polypeptide(L)'
;MTVEAKKETLGFQTEVKHLLHLMIHSLYSNKEIFLRELISNGSDAADKLRFEALSNDALYEGDPELKIRLDFDKDAKTITVSDNGIGMSRDEVQEHIGTIAKSGTKQFFERLTGDQAKDSELIGQFGVGFYSAFIVADKVTLTTRKAGEQEAVRWESTGEGEYTLETVEKPGRGTEIVLHLKEGEEEFLDGFRLRSIVKKFSDHISIPVVMDKEIPAETDEEGNETAPARVEEETVNSASALWTQSRDKISEEEYNEFYKHVGHDFQDPLTYVHSKVEGTNEYTLLLYVPSRAPFDLWDRDAKHGVKLYIRKVFITDDAEQLMPRYLRFIRGVIDADSLPLNVSREILQQSKQISAIKAGAVKKVLGLLESMAKDDAEKYATFWEQFGNVIKEGPVEDHKNKDRVANLLRFSSTHTDSAKQDVSLADYVSRMKEGQDKIYYVTADSFSAAKNSPHLEIFRKKGIEVLLLSDRVDEWLVSSLTEFDGKHLQSVAKGELDLEKFDSEEEKKEQEEVSKDYESVLKQIKEVLGDKVNDVKISHRLTDSPACLVTGAYDMSLNMERIMKEAGQSMNMMGMGGSKPTLEINPSHALVNAIKDEQDDERFADITNILFDQAILSEGGQLDDPAAFVHKLNALLQGLLK
;
A
#
# COMPACT_ATOMS: atom_id res chain seq x y z
N MET A 1 -38.27 -34.95 25.61
CA MET A 1 -38.23 -33.51 25.90
C MET A 1 -37.09 -32.94 25.08
N THR A 2 -37.39 -32.20 24.02
CA THR A 2 -36.41 -31.53 23.17
C THR A 2 -36.13 -30.15 23.79
N VAL A 3 -34.86 -29.89 24.10
CA VAL A 3 -34.43 -28.60 24.66
C VAL A 3 -34.49 -27.56 23.55
N GLU A 4 -35.26 -26.50 23.77
CA GLU A 4 -35.39 -25.39 22.83
C GLU A 4 -34.13 -24.52 22.90
N ALA A 5 -33.38 -24.43 21.80
CA ALA A 5 -32.15 -23.64 21.75
C ALA A 5 -32.48 -22.14 21.68
N LYS A 6 -32.21 -21.41 22.78
CA LYS A 6 -32.25 -19.94 22.77
C LYS A 6 -30.92 -19.39 22.27
N LYS A 7 -30.97 -18.75 21.09
CA LYS A 7 -29.86 -17.94 20.57
C LYS A 7 -29.95 -16.53 21.17
N GLU A 8 -28.87 -16.09 21.79
CA GLU A 8 -28.70 -14.71 22.27
C GLU A 8 -27.46 -14.11 21.62
N THR A 9 -27.56 -12.85 21.20
CA THR A 9 -26.44 -12.07 20.67
C THR A 9 -26.12 -11.00 21.71
N LEU A 10 -24.94 -11.09 22.32
CA LEU A 10 -24.42 -10.12 23.27
C LEU A 10 -23.33 -9.28 22.60
N GLY A 11 -23.28 -7.99 22.91
CA GLY A 11 -22.17 -7.12 22.52
C GLY A 11 -20.92 -7.41 23.36
N PHE A 12 -19.74 -7.15 22.80
CA PHE A 12 -18.49 -7.23 23.56
C PHE A 12 -18.49 -6.24 24.72
N GLN A 13 -18.02 -6.67 25.89
CA GLN A 13 -17.81 -5.84 27.07
C GLN A 13 -16.30 -5.63 27.27
N THR A 14 -15.92 -4.46 27.79
CA THR A 14 -14.52 -4.10 27.99
C THR A 14 -14.30 -3.53 29.38
N GLU A 15 -13.25 -3.98 30.07
CA GLU A 15 -12.82 -3.46 31.36
C GLU A 15 -11.96 -2.20 31.16
N VAL A 16 -12.59 -1.02 31.29
CA VAL A 16 -12.01 0.30 30.99
C VAL A 16 -10.70 0.55 31.74
N LYS A 17 -10.64 0.19 33.04
CA LYS A 17 -9.44 0.34 33.87
C LYS A 17 -8.27 -0.50 33.35
N HIS A 18 -8.53 -1.73 32.93
CA HIS A 18 -7.51 -2.61 32.38
C HIS A 18 -7.02 -2.14 31.00
N LEU A 19 -7.93 -1.61 30.17
CA LEU A 19 -7.60 -1.07 28.86
C LEU A 19 -6.73 0.20 28.95
N LEU A 20 -7.05 1.13 29.86
CA LEU A 20 -6.20 2.29 30.15
C LEU A 20 -4.82 1.86 30.63
N HIS A 21 -4.76 0.91 31.56
CA HIS A 21 -3.49 0.39 32.08
C HIS A 21 -2.63 -0.22 30.96
N LEU A 22 -3.22 -1.02 30.06
CA LEU A 22 -2.50 -1.59 28.92
C LEU A 22 -2.03 -0.51 27.93
N MET A 23 -2.86 0.50 27.67
CA MET A 23 -2.48 1.62 26.81
C MET A 23 -1.30 2.42 27.39
N ILE A 24 -1.33 2.70 28.69
CA ILE A 24 -0.28 3.46 29.40
C ILE A 24 1.03 2.67 29.47
N HIS A 25 0.97 1.37 29.73
CA HIS A 25 2.17 0.57 30.05
C HIS A 25 2.67 -0.35 28.93
N SER A 26 1.92 -0.57 27.85
CA SER A 26 2.27 -1.58 26.83
C SER A 26 2.33 -1.06 25.40
N LEU A 27 1.76 0.11 25.08
CA LEU A 27 1.79 0.65 23.70
C LEU A 27 3.02 1.49 23.39
N TYR A 28 3.66 2.08 24.41
CA TYR A 28 4.74 3.03 24.21
C TYR A 28 6.02 2.62 24.94
N SER A 29 7.10 2.43 24.19
CA SER A 29 8.42 2.08 24.73
C SER A 29 9.20 3.28 25.26
N ASN A 30 8.88 4.50 24.78
CA ASN A 30 9.56 5.74 25.14
C ASN A 30 8.55 6.71 25.79
N LYS A 31 8.89 7.18 27.00
CA LYS A 31 8.04 8.09 27.76
C LYS A 31 7.92 9.47 27.13
N GLU A 32 8.95 9.95 26.42
CA GLU A 32 8.98 11.27 25.76
C GLU A 32 7.81 11.51 24.79
N ILE A 33 7.12 10.44 24.38
CA ILE A 33 6.03 10.46 23.42
C ILE A 33 4.83 11.28 23.88
N PHE A 34 4.61 11.44 25.19
CA PHE A 34 3.47 12.21 25.70
C PHE A 34 3.48 13.63 25.14
N LEU A 35 4.68 14.24 25.07
CA LEU A 35 4.81 15.61 24.61
C LEU A 35 4.56 15.73 23.10
N ARG A 36 4.98 14.72 22.31
CA ARG A 36 4.63 14.63 20.88
C ARG A 36 3.12 14.63 20.68
N GLU A 37 2.41 13.78 21.42
CA GLU A 37 0.95 13.64 21.28
C GLU A 37 0.21 14.93 21.67
N LEU A 38 0.59 15.55 22.80
CA LEU A 38 -0.06 16.78 23.28
C LEU A 38 0.20 17.97 22.35
N ILE A 39 1.44 18.14 21.86
CA ILE A 39 1.76 19.21 20.91
C ILE A 39 1.04 18.95 19.57
N SER A 40 0.96 17.70 19.12
CA SER A 40 0.21 17.36 17.89
C SER A 40 -1.28 17.71 18.02
N ASN A 41 -1.90 17.42 19.17
CA ASN A 41 -3.28 17.81 19.43
C ASN A 41 -3.47 19.33 19.45
N GLY A 42 -2.53 20.08 20.03
CA GLY A 42 -2.54 21.55 20.00
C GLY A 42 -2.41 22.11 18.58
N SER A 43 -1.58 21.46 17.74
CA SER A 43 -1.44 21.84 16.32
C SER A 43 -2.71 21.58 15.54
N ASP A 44 -3.32 20.40 15.71
CA ASP A 44 -4.60 20.06 15.08
C ASP A 44 -5.70 21.05 15.51
N ALA A 45 -5.73 21.47 16.78
CA ALA A 45 -6.68 22.46 17.29
C ALA A 45 -6.46 23.85 16.66
N ALA A 46 -5.21 24.25 16.45
CA ALA A 46 -4.86 25.50 15.77
C ALA A 46 -5.22 25.47 14.28
N ASP A 47 -4.95 24.36 13.58
CA ASP A 47 -5.30 24.23 12.16
C ASP A 47 -6.81 24.15 11.95
N LYS A 48 -7.58 23.50 12.84
CA LYS A 48 -9.05 23.57 12.85
C LYS A 48 -9.56 25.01 12.98
N LEU A 49 -8.99 25.78 13.91
CA LEU A 49 -9.34 27.19 14.06
C LEU A 49 -9.01 27.99 12.79
N ARG A 50 -7.82 27.80 12.21
CA ARG A 50 -7.46 28.45 10.94
C ARG A 50 -8.48 28.15 9.86
N PHE A 51 -8.87 26.88 9.74
CA PHE A 51 -9.84 26.43 8.75
C PHE A 51 -11.20 27.09 8.94
N GLU A 52 -11.78 27.07 10.15
CA GLU A 52 -13.07 27.72 10.43
C GLU A 52 -12.99 29.24 10.25
N ALA A 53 -11.88 29.86 10.66
CA ALA A 53 -11.68 31.30 10.54
C ALA A 53 -11.54 31.79 9.10
N LEU A 54 -11.28 30.91 8.11
CA LEU A 54 -11.39 31.27 6.69
C LEU A 54 -12.79 31.77 6.31
N SER A 55 -13.82 31.30 7.03
CA SER A 55 -15.22 31.68 6.82
C SER A 55 -15.74 32.65 7.88
N ASN A 56 -15.16 32.64 9.08
CA ASN A 56 -15.56 33.50 10.20
C ASN A 56 -14.35 34.01 10.99
N ASP A 57 -13.77 35.12 10.53
CA ASP A 57 -12.60 35.76 11.15
C ASP A 57 -12.80 36.14 12.63
N ALA A 58 -14.04 36.34 13.08
CA ALA A 58 -14.35 36.67 14.46
C ALA A 58 -13.93 35.57 15.46
N LEU A 59 -13.72 34.34 15.00
CA LEU A 59 -13.25 33.22 15.84
C LEU A 59 -11.82 33.43 16.38
N TYR A 60 -11.02 34.31 15.76
CA TYR A 60 -9.72 34.69 16.31
C TYR A 60 -9.84 35.57 17.56
N GLU A 61 -11.01 36.14 17.87
CA GLU A 61 -11.23 36.93 19.09
C GLU A 61 -10.16 38.01 19.38
N GLY A 62 -9.55 38.57 18.32
CA GLY A 62 -8.48 39.57 18.43
C GLY A 62 -7.06 39.04 18.68
N ASP A 63 -6.89 37.72 18.76
CA ASP A 63 -5.59 37.04 18.87
C ASP A 63 -5.37 36.09 17.67
N PRO A 64 -4.83 36.58 16.55
CA PRO A 64 -4.58 35.77 15.35
C PRO A 64 -3.28 34.93 15.43
N GLU A 65 -2.42 35.17 16.42
CA GLU A 65 -1.11 34.53 16.54
C GLU A 65 -1.22 33.18 17.24
N LEU A 66 -1.49 32.13 16.45
CA LEU A 66 -1.61 30.78 16.99
C LEU A 66 -0.25 30.23 17.45
N LYS A 67 -0.23 29.71 18.67
CA LYS A 67 0.95 29.12 19.31
C LYS A 67 0.57 28.04 20.32
N ILE A 68 1.51 27.16 20.60
CA ILE A 68 1.44 26.17 21.67
C ILE A 68 2.50 26.56 22.69
N ARG A 69 2.10 26.79 23.93
CA ARG A 69 3.00 27.15 25.03
C ARG A 69 3.26 25.94 25.92
N LEU A 70 4.53 25.71 26.22
CA LEU A 70 4.98 24.66 27.11
C LEU A 70 5.67 25.28 28.33
N ASP A 71 5.08 25.08 29.50
CA ASP A 71 5.60 25.56 30.79
C ASP A 71 5.84 24.37 31.73
N PHE A 72 6.65 24.58 32.76
CA PHE A 72 6.86 23.62 33.85
C PHE A 72 7.05 24.34 35.19
N ASP A 73 6.66 23.68 36.27
CA ASP A 73 6.80 24.17 37.65
C ASP A 73 7.46 23.08 38.50
N LYS A 74 8.66 23.38 39.00
CA LYS A 74 9.45 22.47 39.82
C LYS A 74 8.87 22.26 41.21
N ASP A 75 8.24 23.28 41.77
CA ASP A 75 7.69 23.24 43.12
C ASP A 75 6.35 22.51 43.14
N ALA A 76 5.50 22.77 42.14
CA ALA A 76 4.23 22.07 41.95
C ALA A 76 4.38 20.68 41.31
N LYS A 77 5.58 20.36 40.78
CA LYS A 77 5.88 19.16 39.98
C LYS A 77 4.93 18.99 38.79
N THR A 78 4.72 20.06 38.03
CA THR A 78 3.78 20.07 36.91
C THR A 78 4.43 20.45 35.58
N ILE A 79 3.88 19.90 34.50
CA ILE A 79 4.10 20.38 33.13
C ILE A 79 2.77 20.88 32.59
N THR A 80 2.77 22.02 31.93
CA THR A 80 1.58 22.61 31.33
C THR A 80 1.79 22.76 29.83
N VAL A 81 0.91 22.13 29.03
CA VAL A 81 0.83 22.33 27.58
C VAL A 81 -0.45 23.13 27.29
N SER A 82 -0.33 24.30 26.69
CA SER A 82 -1.49 25.14 26.35
C SER A 82 -1.47 25.56 24.89
N ASP A 83 -2.63 25.58 24.24
CA ASP A 83 -2.83 26.09 22.89
C ASP A 83 -3.92 27.17 22.88
N ASN A 84 -3.81 28.11 21.95
CA ASN A 84 -4.87 29.09 21.64
C ASN A 84 -5.65 28.71 20.36
N GLY A 85 -5.80 27.40 20.10
CA GLY A 85 -6.58 26.85 19.00
C GLY A 85 -8.09 26.91 19.24
N ILE A 86 -8.84 26.05 18.55
CA ILE A 86 -10.32 26.07 18.54
C ILE A 86 -10.95 25.76 19.90
N GLY A 87 -10.28 24.99 20.77
CA GLY A 87 -10.82 24.53 22.05
C GLY A 87 -11.95 23.49 21.92
N MET A 88 -12.59 23.15 23.04
CA MET A 88 -13.69 22.18 23.09
C MET A 88 -14.84 22.69 23.96
N SER A 89 -16.07 22.30 23.61
CA SER A 89 -17.24 22.47 24.48
C SER A 89 -17.31 21.36 25.54
N ARG A 90 -18.20 21.50 26.52
CA ARG A 90 -18.42 20.46 27.57
C ARG A 90 -18.77 19.10 26.98
N ASP A 91 -19.62 19.07 25.96
CA ASP A 91 -20.05 17.84 25.29
C ASP A 91 -18.88 17.20 24.52
N GLU A 92 -18.08 18.01 23.83
CA GLU A 92 -16.88 17.55 23.11
C GLU A 92 -15.84 16.97 24.08
N VAL A 93 -15.66 17.55 25.26
CA VAL A 93 -14.77 16.97 26.29
C VAL A 93 -15.31 15.63 26.78
N GLN A 94 -16.60 15.52 27.07
CA GLN A 94 -17.20 14.24 27.48
C GLN A 94 -17.06 13.17 26.38
N GLU A 95 -17.22 13.59 25.13
CA GLU A 95 -17.23 12.71 23.98
C GLU A 95 -15.83 12.27 23.53
N HIS A 96 -14.83 13.16 23.58
CA HIS A 96 -13.52 12.95 22.97
C HIS A 96 -12.42 12.70 24.01
N ILE A 97 -12.54 13.31 25.19
CA ILE A 97 -11.61 13.10 26.30
C ILE A 97 -12.16 12.06 27.28
N GLY A 98 -13.48 12.04 27.49
CA GLY A 98 -14.14 11.11 28.41
C GLY A 98 -14.41 9.71 27.85
N THR A 99 -14.20 9.47 26.55
CA THR A 99 -14.41 8.17 25.90
C THR A 99 -13.11 7.70 25.25
N ILE A 100 -12.65 6.51 25.61
CA ILE A 100 -11.42 5.93 25.03
C ILE A 100 -11.71 5.45 23.61
N ALA A 101 -10.72 5.62 22.72
CA ALA A 101 -10.81 5.25 21.31
C ALA A 101 -11.87 6.06 20.53
N LYS A 102 -12.16 7.27 20.99
CA LYS A 102 -13.08 8.21 20.33
C LYS A 102 -12.39 9.55 20.13
N SER A 103 -12.12 9.89 18.87
CA SER A 103 -11.45 11.14 18.51
C SER A 103 -12.47 12.20 18.09
N GLY A 104 -12.43 13.37 18.74
CA GLY A 104 -13.21 14.53 18.31
C GLY A 104 -12.76 15.17 17.03
N THR A 105 -11.49 15.00 16.74
CA THR A 105 -10.93 15.32 15.45
C THR A 105 -11.59 14.50 14.35
N LYS A 106 -11.81 13.20 14.59
CA LYS A 106 -12.57 12.35 13.67
C LYS A 106 -14.04 12.79 13.55
N GLN A 107 -14.71 13.06 14.68
CA GLN A 107 -16.14 13.36 14.70
C GLN A 107 -16.53 14.76 14.21
N PHE A 108 -15.68 15.77 14.42
CA PHE A 108 -15.86 17.11 13.87
C PHE A 108 -16.01 17.06 12.34
N PHE A 109 -15.20 16.22 11.67
CA PHE A 109 -15.30 16.02 10.23
C PHE A 109 -16.43 15.06 9.82
N GLU A 110 -16.78 14.04 10.63
CA GLU A 110 -17.97 13.20 10.37
C GLU A 110 -19.31 13.96 10.46
N ARG A 111 -19.36 15.06 11.24
CA ARG A 111 -20.56 15.92 11.37
C ARG A 111 -20.75 16.89 10.20
N LEU A 112 -19.79 16.99 9.28
CA LEU A 112 -19.96 17.67 7.99
C LEU A 112 -20.85 16.79 7.11
N THR A 113 -22.09 17.21 6.81
CA THR A 113 -23.05 16.36 6.09
C THR A 113 -22.98 16.50 4.57
N GLY A 114 -22.99 15.38 3.84
CA GLY A 114 -23.04 15.31 2.37
C GLY A 114 -21.73 14.82 1.75
N ASP A 115 -21.44 15.17 0.48
CA ASP A 115 -20.13 14.94 -0.18
C ASP A 115 -18.94 15.61 0.55
N GLN A 116 -19.22 16.32 1.66
CA GLN A 116 -18.29 16.95 2.60
C GLN A 116 -17.62 15.98 3.58
N ALA A 117 -18.15 14.75 3.75
CA ALA A 117 -17.74 13.83 4.81
C ALA A 117 -16.57 12.90 4.46
N LYS A 118 -16.03 12.92 3.23
CA LYS A 118 -15.24 11.78 2.75
C LYS A 118 -13.74 11.82 3.02
N ASP A 119 -13.10 12.98 3.17
CA ASP A 119 -11.67 13.05 2.82
C ASP A 119 -10.81 13.97 3.71
N SER A 120 -10.90 13.85 5.04
CA SER A 120 -10.02 14.64 5.91
C SER A 120 -9.65 13.90 7.19
N GLU A 121 -8.38 13.54 7.30
CA GLU A 121 -7.80 12.90 8.46
C GLU A 121 -6.64 13.75 9.02
N LEU A 122 -6.91 14.41 10.15
CA LEU A 122 -5.90 15.07 10.99
C LEU A 122 -5.15 14.03 11.86
N ILE A 123 -4.02 14.45 12.46
CA ILE A 123 -2.99 13.57 13.06
C ILE A 123 -3.55 12.68 14.19
N GLY A 124 -4.50 13.18 15.00
CA GLY A 124 -5.10 12.45 16.12
C GLY A 124 -6.34 11.61 15.77
N GLN A 125 -6.18 10.39 15.23
CA GLN A 125 -7.33 9.56 14.77
C GLN A 125 -7.78 8.48 15.75
N PHE A 126 -6.84 7.89 16.48
CA PHE A 126 -7.11 6.72 17.32
C PHE A 126 -7.88 7.05 18.60
N GLY A 127 -7.95 8.33 19.01
CA GLY A 127 -8.62 8.75 20.24
C GLY A 127 -7.96 8.19 21.51
N VAL A 128 -6.66 7.90 21.44
CA VAL A 128 -5.86 7.34 22.53
C VAL A 128 -4.64 8.20 22.91
N GLY A 129 -4.17 9.06 22.01
CA GLY A 129 -2.93 9.84 22.18
C GLY A 129 -2.93 10.74 23.41
N PHE A 130 -4.08 11.33 23.78
CA PHE A 130 -4.22 12.12 25.01
C PHE A 130 -3.86 11.34 26.27
N TYR A 131 -4.21 10.05 26.34
CA TYR A 131 -3.96 9.22 27.52
C TYR A 131 -2.48 8.83 27.68
N SER A 132 -1.63 9.08 26.68
CA SER A 132 -0.18 8.98 26.85
C SER A 132 0.36 9.94 27.92
N ALA A 133 -0.39 11.00 28.28
CA ALA A 133 -0.07 11.86 29.42
C ALA A 133 0.08 11.09 30.74
N PHE A 134 -0.71 10.04 30.95
CA PHE A 134 -0.65 9.19 32.15
C PHE A 134 0.56 8.24 32.18
N ILE A 135 1.41 8.23 31.14
CA ILE A 135 2.71 7.56 31.20
C ILE A 135 3.58 8.23 32.27
N VAL A 136 3.59 9.57 32.29
CA VAL A 136 4.45 10.40 33.14
C VAL A 136 3.71 11.14 34.25
N ALA A 137 2.36 11.14 34.23
CA ALA A 137 1.53 11.85 35.21
C ALA A 137 0.62 10.91 36.01
N ASP A 138 0.43 11.19 37.30
CA ASP A 138 -0.55 10.50 38.17
C ASP A 138 -1.92 11.22 38.16
N LYS A 139 -1.94 12.49 37.73
CA LYS A 139 -3.16 13.28 37.57
C LYS A 139 -3.01 14.23 36.39
N VAL A 140 -4.05 14.32 35.56
CA VAL A 140 -4.13 15.23 34.43
C VAL A 140 -5.36 16.13 34.61
N THR A 141 -5.14 17.44 34.47
CA THR A 141 -6.18 18.46 34.50
C THR A 141 -6.23 19.13 33.14
N LEU A 142 -7.38 19.13 32.47
CA LEU A 142 -7.61 19.81 31.20
C LEU A 142 -8.61 20.93 31.40
N THR A 143 -8.26 22.16 31.03
CA THR A 143 -9.16 23.31 31.04
C THR A 143 -9.29 23.88 29.63
N THR A 144 -10.48 23.92 29.06
CA THR A 144 -10.68 24.31 27.66
C THR A 144 -11.90 25.21 27.48
N ARG A 145 -11.81 26.12 26.50
CA ARG A 145 -12.92 26.98 26.08
C ARG A 145 -12.95 27.03 24.56
N LYS A 146 -14.10 26.70 23.97
CA LYS A 146 -14.28 26.75 22.53
C LYS A 146 -14.29 28.20 22.03
N ALA A 147 -13.69 28.45 20.86
CA ALA A 147 -13.73 29.75 20.22
C ALA A 147 -15.19 30.14 19.92
N GLY A 148 -15.55 31.39 20.22
CA GLY A 148 -16.94 31.87 20.09
C GLY A 148 -17.88 31.48 21.23
N GLU A 149 -17.42 30.69 22.21
CA GLU A 149 -18.17 30.37 23.44
C GLU A 149 -17.58 31.10 24.66
N GLN A 150 -18.40 31.32 25.69
CA GLN A 150 -18.01 32.02 26.92
C GLN A 150 -17.68 31.06 28.07
N GLU A 151 -18.38 29.93 28.15
CA GLU A 151 -18.20 28.96 29.23
C GLU A 151 -16.99 28.08 28.95
N ALA A 152 -16.13 27.91 29.96
CA ALA A 152 -15.02 26.97 29.90
C ALA A 152 -15.34 25.72 30.73
N VAL A 153 -14.71 24.61 30.39
CA VAL A 153 -14.87 23.33 31.08
C VAL A 153 -13.53 22.85 31.61
N ARG A 154 -13.53 22.37 32.86
CA ARG A 154 -12.41 21.68 33.48
C ARG A 154 -12.72 20.19 33.58
N TRP A 155 -11.82 19.38 33.06
CA TRP A 155 -11.78 17.94 33.18
C TRP A 155 -10.61 17.52 34.05
N GLU A 156 -10.80 16.56 34.94
CA GLU A 156 -9.74 16.05 35.83
C GLU A 156 -9.86 14.54 35.98
N SER A 157 -8.72 13.84 35.89
CA SER A 157 -8.64 12.39 36.11
C SER A 157 -7.27 11.95 36.62
N THR A 158 -7.26 10.82 37.32
CA THR A 158 -6.05 10.08 37.75
C THR A 158 -5.73 8.88 36.84
N GLY A 159 -6.48 8.70 35.74
CA GLY A 159 -6.25 7.58 34.82
C GLY A 159 -6.80 6.23 35.30
N GLU A 160 -7.56 6.20 36.41
CA GLU A 160 -8.10 4.97 37.00
C GLU A 160 -9.49 4.56 36.48
N GLY A 161 -9.98 5.19 35.41
CA GLY A 161 -11.27 4.88 34.78
C GLY A 161 -12.43 5.83 35.16
N GLU A 162 -12.16 6.86 35.97
CA GLU A 162 -13.11 7.91 36.34
C GLU A 162 -12.54 9.30 36.07
N TYR A 163 -13.41 10.29 35.85
CA TYR A 163 -13.04 11.70 35.70
C TYR A 163 -14.17 12.62 36.19
N THR A 164 -13.84 13.88 36.46
CA THR A 164 -14.80 14.92 36.85
C THR A 164 -14.92 16.02 35.80
N LEU A 165 -16.08 16.66 35.70
CA LEU A 165 -16.33 17.81 34.82
C LEU A 165 -16.94 19.00 35.59
N GLU A 166 -16.24 20.13 35.57
CA GLU A 166 -16.64 21.37 36.23
C GLU A 166 -16.74 22.51 35.20
N THR A 167 -17.74 23.38 35.32
CA THR A 167 -17.80 24.63 34.54
C THR A 167 -16.96 25.68 35.24
N VAL A 168 -16.04 26.30 34.52
CA VAL A 168 -15.06 27.27 35.06
C VAL A 168 -14.97 28.50 34.16
N GLU A 169 -14.29 29.54 34.64
CA GLU A 169 -13.94 30.70 33.82
C GLU A 169 -12.55 30.51 33.20
N LYS A 170 -12.43 30.74 31.89
CA LYS A 170 -11.15 30.83 31.18
C LYS A 170 -11.19 32.04 30.24
N PRO A 171 -10.31 33.04 30.40
CA PRO A 171 -10.39 34.29 29.65
C PRO A 171 -10.03 34.15 28.16
N GLY A 172 -9.23 33.14 27.77
CA GLY A 172 -8.84 32.88 26.38
C GLY A 172 -9.36 31.54 25.84
N ARG A 173 -9.54 31.46 24.51
CA ARG A 173 -9.92 30.22 23.80
C ARG A 173 -8.82 29.15 23.84
N GLY A 174 -9.11 27.97 23.33
CA GLY A 174 -8.16 26.86 23.25
C GLY A 174 -8.10 26.05 24.54
N THR A 175 -7.07 25.22 24.68
CA THR A 175 -6.98 24.22 25.76
C THR A 175 -5.69 24.38 26.57
N GLU A 176 -5.77 24.11 27.88
CA GLU A 176 -4.65 24.01 28.81
C GLU A 176 -4.67 22.61 29.42
N ILE A 177 -3.55 21.90 29.40
CA ILE A 177 -3.39 20.55 29.93
C ILE A 177 -2.25 20.57 30.94
N VAL A 178 -2.58 20.37 32.21
CA VAL A 178 -1.65 20.32 33.34
C VAL A 178 -1.43 18.87 33.75
N LEU A 179 -0.18 18.42 33.69
CA LEU A 179 0.26 17.09 34.05
C LEU A 179 0.94 17.16 35.42
N HIS A 180 0.37 16.52 36.44
CA HIS A 180 1.03 16.31 37.73
C HIS A 180 1.90 15.06 37.65
N LEU A 181 3.22 15.28 37.63
CA LEU A 181 4.18 14.22 37.35
C LEU A 181 4.26 13.18 38.47
N LYS A 182 4.52 11.93 38.07
CA LYS A 182 4.81 10.84 39.01
C LYS A 182 6.15 11.05 39.69
N GLU A 183 6.34 10.41 40.83
CA GLU A 183 7.66 10.31 41.46
C GLU A 183 8.63 9.56 40.53
N GLY A 184 9.80 10.15 40.27
CA GLY A 184 10.82 9.61 39.37
C GLY A 184 10.79 10.17 37.94
N GLU A 185 9.78 10.98 37.58
CA GLU A 185 9.67 11.62 36.26
C GLU A 185 10.16 13.09 36.27
N GLU A 186 10.88 13.50 37.32
CA GLU A 186 11.39 14.88 37.45
C GLU A 186 12.35 15.30 36.33
N GLU A 187 12.85 14.37 35.51
CA GLU A 187 13.64 14.69 34.31
C GLU A 187 12.91 15.63 33.34
N PHE A 188 11.58 15.62 33.33
CA PHE A 188 10.76 16.47 32.46
C PHE A 188 10.49 17.86 33.07
N LEU A 189 10.98 18.15 34.29
CA LEU A 189 10.99 19.49 34.90
C LEU A 189 12.28 20.27 34.57
N ASP A 190 12.95 19.89 33.48
CA ASP A 190 14.15 20.54 32.97
C ASP A 190 13.88 21.16 31.60
N GLY A 191 14.09 22.48 31.50
CA GLY A 191 13.84 23.22 30.28
C GLY A 191 14.70 22.77 29.10
N PHE A 192 15.94 22.34 29.33
CA PHE A 192 16.81 21.85 28.25
C PHE A 192 16.34 20.49 27.71
N ARG A 193 15.89 19.61 28.61
CA ARG A 193 15.27 18.32 28.26
C ARG A 193 14.02 18.51 27.45
N LEU A 194 13.09 19.35 27.90
CA LEU A 194 11.86 19.67 27.17
C LEU A 194 12.15 20.25 25.79
N ARG A 195 13.08 21.20 25.69
CA ARG A 195 13.52 21.78 24.39
C ARG A 195 14.05 20.73 23.44
N SER A 196 14.81 19.76 23.95
CA SER A 196 15.34 18.66 23.15
C SER A 196 14.24 17.72 22.65
N ILE A 197 13.23 17.45 23.48
CA ILE A 197 12.07 16.62 23.09
C ILE A 197 11.22 17.34 22.03
N VAL A 198 10.95 18.64 22.21
CA VAL A 198 10.22 19.45 21.23
C VAL A 198 10.96 19.47 19.89
N LYS A 199 12.27 19.71 19.88
CA LYS A 199 13.08 19.68 18.65
C LYS A 199 13.12 18.30 18.01
N LYS A 200 13.07 17.22 18.79
CA LYS A 200 13.11 15.86 18.27
C LYS A 200 11.81 15.46 17.56
N PHE A 201 10.65 15.86 18.10
CA PHE A 201 9.35 15.33 17.66
C PHE A 201 8.42 16.36 17.02
N SER A 202 8.67 17.65 17.23
CA SER A 202 7.74 18.73 16.92
C SER A 202 8.40 19.88 16.16
N ASP A 203 9.65 19.71 15.70
CA ASP A 203 10.36 20.80 15.02
C ASP A 203 9.64 21.26 13.74
N HIS A 204 9.06 20.31 13.02
CA HIS A 204 8.42 20.54 11.72
C HIS A 204 6.93 20.86 11.79
N ILE A 205 6.40 21.04 13.00
CA ILE A 205 5.02 21.50 13.21
C ILE A 205 4.95 22.98 12.80
N SER A 206 3.91 23.34 12.04
CA SER A 206 3.74 24.70 11.50
C SER A 206 3.38 25.75 12.57
N ILE A 207 2.93 25.30 13.74
CA ILE A 207 2.58 26.12 14.88
C ILE A 207 3.81 26.35 15.76
N PRO A 208 4.14 27.61 16.12
CA PRO A 208 5.18 27.91 17.10
C PRO A 208 4.92 27.20 18.44
N VAL A 209 5.90 26.42 18.89
CA VAL A 209 5.97 25.89 20.25
C VAL A 209 6.86 26.82 21.05
N VAL A 210 6.29 27.52 22.02
CA VAL A 210 6.98 28.56 22.80
C VAL A 210 7.24 28.11 24.23
N MET A 211 8.35 28.56 24.80
CA MET A 211 8.74 28.31 26.19
C MET A 211 9.49 29.52 26.76
N ASP A 212 9.36 29.76 28.06
CA ASP A 212 10.11 30.79 28.77
C ASP A 212 11.63 30.52 28.75
N LYS A 213 12.40 31.55 28.40
CA LYS A 213 13.86 31.57 28.40
C LYS A 213 14.35 32.59 29.42
N GLU A 214 15.04 32.10 30.44
CA GLU A 214 15.73 32.96 31.40
C GLU A 214 16.99 33.56 30.75
N ILE A 215 17.02 34.89 30.66
CA ILE A 215 18.19 35.66 30.24
C ILE A 215 18.83 36.23 31.51
N PRO A 216 20.08 35.85 31.84
CA PRO A 216 20.78 36.38 32.99
C PRO A 216 21.06 37.87 32.81
N ALA A 217 21.31 38.57 33.92
CA ALA A 217 21.68 39.98 33.88
C ALA A 217 22.97 40.18 33.05
N GLU A 218 22.95 41.15 32.14
CA GLU A 218 24.14 41.53 31.38
C GLU A 218 25.01 42.44 32.25
N THR A 219 26.33 42.20 32.26
CA THR A 219 27.31 43.02 32.96
C THR A 219 28.39 43.51 32.01
N ASP A 220 28.86 44.75 32.18
CA ASP A 220 30.03 45.26 31.46
C ASP A 220 31.35 44.63 31.95
N GLU A 221 32.47 44.96 31.29
CA GLU A 221 33.82 44.47 31.66
C GLU A 221 34.25 44.88 33.08
N GLU A 222 33.58 45.86 33.69
CA GLU A 222 33.82 46.36 35.05
C GLU A 222 32.88 45.73 36.08
N GLY A 223 31.95 44.86 35.65
CA GLY A 223 31.00 44.15 36.51
C GLY A 223 29.74 44.96 36.87
N ASN A 224 29.48 46.08 36.20
CA ASN A 224 28.24 46.85 36.37
C ASN A 224 27.13 46.24 35.51
N GLU A 225 25.93 46.08 36.10
CA GLU A 225 24.75 45.58 35.41
C GLU A 225 24.30 46.56 34.31
N THR A 226 24.35 46.11 33.05
CA THR A 226 23.90 46.86 31.87
C THR A 226 22.46 46.50 31.47
N ALA A 227 21.98 45.31 31.85
CA ALA A 227 20.59 44.91 31.72
C ALA A 227 20.20 43.91 32.83
N PRO A 228 19.00 44.04 33.44
CA PRO A 228 18.55 43.11 34.47
C PRO A 228 18.20 41.75 33.87
N ALA A 229 18.26 40.72 34.72
CA ALA A 229 17.76 39.39 34.36
C ALA A 229 16.28 39.48 33.97
N ARG A 230 15.92 38.81 32.86
CA ARG A 230 14.56 38.85 32.31
C ARG A 230 14.16 37.51 31.73
N VAL A 231 12.86 37.26 31.69
CA VAL A 231 12.29 36.09 31.03
C VAL A 231 11.73 36.53 29.68
N GLU A 232 12.18 35.90 28.61
CA GLU A 232 11.66 36.11 27.27
C GLU A 232 10.98 34.84 26.77
N GLU A 233 9.90 34.99 25.99
CA GLU A 233 9.27 33.87 25.30
C GLU A 233 10.16 33.49 24.09
N GLU A 234 10.63 32.24 24.03
CA GLU A 234 11.37 31.73 22.88
C GLU A 234 10.60 30.64 22.14
N THR A 235 10.57 30.73 20.81
CA THR A 235 10.09 29.63 19.96
C THR A 235 11.15 28.54 19.90
N VAL A 236 10.74 27.32 20.26
CA VAL A 236 11.62 26.17 20.46
C VAL A 236 11.80 25.35 19.19
N ASN A 237 10.70 25.18 18.44
CA ASN A 237 10.71 24.54 17.13
C ASN A 237 11.07 25.54 16.03
N SER A 238 11.45 25.05 14.85
CA SER A 238 11.65 25.90 13.69
C SER A 238 10.36 26.60 13.21
N ALA A 239 9.18 26.14 13.67
CA ALA A 239 7.86 26.62 13.27
C ALA A 239 7.71 26.69 11.74
N SER A 240 8.42 25.81 11.05
CA SER A 240 8.55 25.80 9.60
C SER A 240 8.21 24.42 9.08
N ALA A 241 7.31 24.39 8.10
CA ALA A 241 7.01 23.17 7.39
C ALA A 241 8.28 22.65 6.71
N LEU A 242 8.70 21.41 7.03
CA LEU A 242 9.97 20.84 6.56
C LEU A 242 10.11 20.91 5.03
N TRP A 243 9.03 20.64 4.29
CA TRP A 243 9.00 20.73 2.83
C TRP A 243 9.19 22.14 2.27
N THR A 244 9.18 23.18 3.11
CA THR A 244 9.44 24.57 2.68
C THR A 244 10.88 25.00 2.88
N GLN A 245 11.67 24.20 3.60
CA GLN A 245 13.09 24.47 3.81
C GLN A 245 13.93 24.06 2.60
N SER A 246 15.11 24.68 2.44
CA SER A 246 16.06 24.27 1.40
C SER A 246 16.55 22.86 1.67
N ARG A 247 16.63 22.03 0.62
CA ARG A 247 17.07 20.63 0.72
C ARG A 247 18.44 20.46 1.39
N ASP A 248 19.35 21.41 1.18
CA ASP A 248 20.72 21.38 1.74
C ASP A 248 20.76 21.69 3.25
N LYS A 249 19.64 22.13 3.84
CA LYS A 249 19.53 22.44 5.26
C LYS A 249 18.79 21.35 6.06
N ILE A 250 18.30 20.31 5.38
CA ILE A 250 17.52 19.24 5.99
C ILE A 250 18.40 17.98 6.02
N SER A 251 18.64 17.47 7.23
CA SER A 251 19.34 16.20 7.46
C SER A 251 18.49 14.99 7.08
N GLU A 252 19.14 13.83 6.90
CA GLU A 252 18.43 12.58 6.59
C GLU A 252 17.52 12.15 7.75
N GLU A 253 17.96 12.36 8.99
CA GLU A 253 17.19 12.10 10.19
C GLU A 253 15.91 12.94 10.25
N GLU A 254 15.96 14.21 9.87
CA GLU A 254 14.77 15.08 9.81
C GLU A 254 13.75 14.61 8.75
N TYR A 255 14.21 14.14 7.58
CA TYR A 255 13.31 13.52 6.60
C TYR A 255 12.66 12.24 7.16
N ASN A 256 13.43 11.40 7.83
CA ASN A 256 12.93 10.13 8.38
C ASN A 256 11.92 10.36 9.52
N GLU A 257 12.18 11.30 10.43
CA GLU A 257 11.22 11.64 11.50
C GLU A 257 9.96 12.30 10.93
N PHE A 258 10.10 13.16 9.91
CA PHE A 258 8.93 13.70 9.21
C PHE A 258 8.11 12.61 8.53
N TYR A 259 8.74 11.61 7.90
CA TYR A 259 8.06 10.45 7.32
C TYR A 259 7.27 9.67 8.38
N LYS A 260 7.91 9.30 9.50
CA LYS A 260 7.26 8.56 10.60
C LYS A 260 6.04 9.32 11.12
N HIS A 261 6.18 10.63 11.24
CA HIS A 261 5.08 11.51 11.65
C HIS A 261 3.93 11.54 10.62
N VAL A 262 4.22 11.82 9.35
CA VAL A 262 3.16 12.01 8.33
C VAL A 262 2.54 10.71 7.85
N GLY A 263 3.32 9.63 7.81
CA GLY A 263 2.92 8.31 7.34
C GLY A 263 2.40 7.38 8.44
N HIS A 264 2.42 7.82 9.70
CA HIS A 264 2.09 7.02 10.89
C HIS A 264 2.87 5.70 10.96
N ASP A 265 4.12 5.74 10.50
CA ASP A 265 5.04 4.61 10.48
C ASP A 265 6.04 4.73 11.64
N PHE A 266 6.57 3.60 12.09
CA PHE A 266 7.65 3.54 13.08
C PHE A 266 9.01 3.28 12.44
N GLN A 267 9.05 2.82 11.18
CA GLN A 267 10.28 2.58 10.44
C GLN A 267 10.69 3.78 9.60
N ASP A 268 11.95 3.81 9.20
CA ASP A 268 12.43 4.78 8.22
C ASP A 268 11.87 4.46 6.82
N PRO A 269 11.64 5.47 5.97
CA PRO A 269 11.20 5.25 4.61
C PRO A 269 12.29 4.53 3.81
N LEU A 270 11.91 3.81 2.76
CA LEU A 270 12.90 3.29 1.82
C LEU A 270 13.62 4.45 1.14
N THR A 271 12.87 5.39 0.56
CA THR A 271 13.42 6.53 -0.16
C THR A 271 12.41 7.67 -0.22
N TYR A 272 12.86 8.85 -0.63
CA TYR A 272 12.01 10.03 -0.76
C TYR A 272 12.41 10.92 -1.93
N VAL A 273 11.47 11.77 -2.36
CA VAL A 273 11.69 12.84 -3.33
C VAL A 273 11.17 14.15 -2.76
N HIS A 274 12.05 15.13 -2.64
CA HIS A 274 11.73 16.51 -2.27
C HIS A 274 11.96 17.42 -3.48
N SER A 275 10.91 18.09 -3.97
CA SER A 275 10.99 18.98 -5.12
C SER A 275 10.04 20.16 -5.00
N LYS A 276 10.55 21.36 -5.28
CA LYS A 276 9.72 22.51 -5.61
C LYS A 276 9.47 22.54 -7.13
N VAL A 277 8.24 22.77 -7.54
CA VAL A 277 7.82 22.91 -8.93
C VAL A 277 7.34 24.34 -9.13
N GLU A 278 8.01 25.06 -10.03
CA GLU A 278 7.72 26.45 -10.36
C GLU A 278 7.10 26.55 -11.76
N GLY A 279 6.29 27.59 -12.01
CA GLY A 279 5.63 27.81 -13.30
C GLY A 279 4.14 28.07 -13.19
N THR A 280 3.34 27.51 -14.10
CA THR A 280 1.87 27.77 -14.13
C THR A 280 1.15 27.29 -12.87
N ASN A 281 1.61 26.19 -12.27
CA ASN A 281 1.11 25.68 -10.99
C ASN A 281 2.32 25.55 -10.06
N GLU A 282 2.42 26.43 -9.09
CA GLU A 282 3.49 26.41 -8.09
C GLU A 282 3.07 25.51 -6.92
N TYR A 283 3.91 24.52 -6.64
CA TYR A 283 3.73 23.61 -5.51
C TYR A 283 5.06 22.98 -5.09
N THR A 284 5.13 22.58 -3.83
CA THR A 284 6.24 21.80 -3.29
C THR A 284 5.74 20.41 -2.92
N LEU A 285 6.52 19.38 -3.23
CA LEU A 285 6.21 18.00 -2.89
C LEU A 285 7.35 17.39 -2.09
N LEU A 286 6.97 16.62 -1.08
CA LEU A 286 7.85 15.74 -0.34
C LEU A 286 7.15 14.39 -0.19
N LEU A 287 7.56 13.44 -1.02
CA LEU A 287 6.91 12.14 -1.15
C LEU A 287 7.88 11.03 -0.77
N TYR A 288 7.35 10.01 -0.12
CA TYR A 288 8.09 8.88 0.44
C TYR A 288 7.59 7.56 -0.15
N VAL A 289 8.53 6.63 -0.30
CA VAL A 289 8.27 5.22 -0.53
C VAL A 289 8.51 4.50 0.81
N PRO A 290 7.48 3.88 1.42
CA PRO A 290 7.67 3.09 2.64
C PRO A 290 8.66 1.94 2.44
N SER A 291 9.35 1.53 3.52
CA SER A 291 10.24 0.36 3.50
C SER A 291 9.49 -0.96 3.59
N ARG A 292 8.24 -0.95 4.06
CA ARG A 292 7.34 -2.10 4.09
C ARG A 292 5.96 -1.74 3.58
N ALA A 293 5.31 -2.70 2.95
CA ALA A 293 3.91 -2.57 2.59
C ALA A 293 3.04 -2.43 3.86
N PRO A 294 2.14 -1.43 3.91
CA PRO A 294 1.23 -1.29 5.04
C PRO A 294 0.17 -2.41 4.98
N PHE A 295 -0.37 -2.80 6.14
CA PHE A 295 -1.27 -3.96 6.25
C PHE A 295 -2.58 -3.81 5.45
N ASP A 296 -2.99 -2.58 5.21
CA ASP A 296 -4.19 -2.14 4.52
C ASP A 296 -3.97 -1.85 3.02
N LEU A 297 -2.79 -2.16 2.46
CA LEU A 297 -2.45 -1.88 1.05
C LEU A 297 -3.47 -2.41 0.04
N TRP A 298 -4.21 -3.46 0.40
CA TRP A 298 -5.21 -4.12 -0.44
C TRP A 298 -6.65 -3.76 -0.07
N ASP A 299 -6.84 -2.93 0.96
CA ASP A 299 -8.16 -2.40 1.29
C ASP A 299 -8.49 -1.27 0.30
N ARG A 300 -9.63 -1.41 -0.37
CA ARG A 300 -10.08 -0.46 -1.39
C ARG A 300 -10.55 0.85 -0.77
N ASP A 301 -11.02 0.82 0.47
CA ASP A 301 -11.62 1.96 1.14
C ASP A 301 -10.63 2.64 2.12
N ALA A 302 -9.34 2.24 2.10
CA ALA A 302 -8.27 2.84 2.89
C ALA A 302 -8.00 4.29 2.46
N LYS A 303 -7.96 5.21 3.43
CA LYS A 303 -7.88 6.66 3.21
C LYS A 303 -6.48 7.28 3.38
N HIS A 304 -5.46 6.46 3.55
CA HIS A 304 -4.09 6.90 3.86
C HIS A 304 -3.28 7.13 2.57
N GLY A 305 -2.51 8.23 2.50
CA GLY A 305 -1.66 8.48 1.34
C GLY A 305 -0.92 9.82 1.36
N VAL A 306 -1.14 10.62 0.30
CA VAL A 306 -0.48 11.92 0.11
C VAL A 306 -1.40 13.02 0.64
N LYS A 307 -0.91 13.81 1.59
CA LYS A 307 -1.65 14.93 2.17
C LYS A 307 -1.49 16.18 1.31
N LEU A 308 -2.60 16.83 0.97
CA LEU A 308 -2.62 18.11 0.27
C LEU A 308 -2.73 19.27 1.24
N TYR A 309 -1.84 20.24 1.05
CA TYR A 309 -1.82 21.52 1.72
C TYR A 309 -2.00 22.65 0.70
N ILE A 310 -2.59 23.75 1.13
CA ILE A 310 -2.55 25.03 0.42
C ILE A 310 -1.96 26.06 1.36
N ARG A 311 -0.81 26.64 1.00
CA ARG A 311 -0.08 27.60 1.84
C ARG A 311 0.13 27.06 3.26
N LYS A 312 0.56 25.81 3.37
CA LYS A 312 0.79 25.09 4.64
C LYS A 312 -0.47 24.83 5.48
N VAL A 313 -1.67 25.13 4.96
CA VAL A 313 -2.94 24.77 5.59
C VAL A 313 -3.38 23.42 5.04
N PHE A 314 -3.62 22.45 5.91
CA PHE A 314 -4.11 21.14 5.51
C PHE A 314 -5.49 21.24 4.86
N ILE A 315 -5.70 20.51 3.76
CA ILE A 315 -6.96 20.51 3.01
C ILE A 315 -7.59 19.12 3.05
N THR A 316 -6.88 18.11 2.55
CA THR A 316 -7.38 16.76 2.37
C THR A 316 -6.22 15.79 2.23
N ASP A 317 -6.46 14.51 2.50
CA ASP A 317 -5.54 13.40 2.28
C ASP A 317 -6.11 12.32 1.34
N ASP A 318 -7.15 12.66 0.57
CA ASP A 318 -7.68 11.79 -0.50
C ASP A 318 -6.61 11.47 -1.56
N ALA A 319 -6.00 10.31 -1.38
CA ALA A 319 -4.94 9.81 -2.21
C ALA A 319 -5.39 9.54 -3.65
N GLU A 320 -6.66 9.21 -3.91
CA GLU A 320 -7.12 8.88 -5.27
C GLU A 320 -7.04 10.09 -6.21
N GLN A 321 -7.17 11.30 -5.67
CA GLN A 321 -7.09 12.54 -6.45
C GLN A 321 -5.67 12.99 -6.75
N LEU A 322 -4.69 12.58 -5.95
CA LEU A 322 -3.29 13.04 -6.04
C LEU A 322 -2.35 11.97 -6.58
N MET A 323 -2.73 10.70 -6.46
CA MET A 323 -1.97 9.54 -6.93
C MET A 323 -2.88 8.53 -7.65
N PRO A 324 -2.39 7.82 -8.67
CA PRO A 324 -3.08 6.68 -9.26
C PRO A 324 -3.02 5.46 -8.32
N ARG A 325 -3.91 4.48 -8.51
CA ARG A 325 -4.02 3.34 -7.58
C ARG A 325 -2.78 2.46 -7.59
N TYR A 326 -2.08 2.33 -8.72
CA TYR A 326 -0.78 1.64 -8.79
C TYR A 326 0.35 2.35 -8.01
N LEU A 327 0.12 3.54 -7.44
CA LEU A 327 1.05 4.28 -6.56
C LEU A 327 0.45 4.57 -5.17
N ARG A 328 -0.60 3.84 -4.76
CA ARG A 328 -1.29 4.02 -3.46
C ARG A 328 -0.42 3.84 -2.21
N PHE A 329 0.75 3.24 -2.35
CA PHE A 329 1.72 3.08 -1.26
C PHE A 329 2.50 4.36 -0.95
N ILE A 330 2.47 5.37 -1.83
CA ILE A 330 3.19 6.63 -1.61
C ILE A 330 2.61 7.37 -0.40
N ARG A 331 3.49 7.94 0.41
CA ARG A 331 3.16 8.78 1.57
C ARG A 331 3.79 10.15 1.42
N GLY A 332 3.33 11.13 2.19
CA GLY A 332 3.97 12.44 2.28
C GLY A 332 3.01 13.58 1.99
N VAL A 333 3.55 14.69 1.50
CA VAL A 333 2.82 15.95 1.36
C VAL A 333 3.01 16.59 -0.01
N ILE A 334 1.98 17.30 -0.46
CA ILE A 334 2.02 18.25 -1.56
C ILE A 334 1.45 19.57 -1.02
N ASP A 335 2.20 20.66 -1.11
CA ASP A 335 1.76 21.99 -0.70
C ASP A 335 1.72 22.91 -1.91
N ALA A 336 0.51 23.35 -2.27
CA ALA A 336 0.26 24.22 -3.42
C ALA A 336 0.09 25.68 -2.98
N ASP A 337 0.54 26.63 -3.79
CA ASP A 337 0.43 28.06 -3.44
C ASP A 337 -0.99 28.61 -3.60
N SER A 338 -1.76 28.04 -4.53
CA SER A 338 -3.18 28.32 -4.72
C SER A 338 -3.88 27.19 -5.47
N LEU A 339 -5.12 26.88 -5.08
CA LEU A 339 -6.02 26.00 -5.81
C LEU A 339 -7.44 26.61 -5.84
N PRO A 340 -8.21 26.40 -6.92
CA PRO A 340 -9.62 26.79 -6.96
C PRO A 340 -10.41 25.85 -6.04
N LEU A 341 -10.60 26.28 -4.79
CA LEU A 341 -11.46 25.59 -3.84
C LEU A 341 -12.92 25.88 -4.17
N ASN A 342 -13.80 24.88 -4.01
CA ASN A 342 -15.24 25.09 -4.13
C ASN A 342 -15.79 25.90 -2.94
N VAL A 343 -17.06 26.30 -3.00
CA VAL A 343 -17.70 27.11 -1.93
C VAL A 343 -17.75 26.38 -0.58
N SER A 344 -17.74 25.04 -0.59
CA SER A 344 -17.58 24.22 0.62
C SER A 344 -16.14 23.94 1.02
N ARG A 345 -15.15 24.35 0.22
CA ARG A 345 -13.68 24.22 0.40
C ARG A 345 -13.15 22.85 0.86
N GLU A 346 -13.93 21.79 0.69
CA GLU A 346 -13.64 20.42 1.17
C GLU A 346 -13.52 19.41 0.02
N ILE A 347 -14.16 19.68 -1.12
CA ILE A 347 -14.00 18.86 -2.32
C ILE A 347 -13.16 19.67 -3.28
N LEU A 348 -11.97 19.17 -3.55
CA LEU A 348 -11.20 19.54 -4.71
C LEU A 348 -12.10 19.41 -5.95
N GLN A 349 -12.59 20.53 -6.47
CA GLN A 349 -13.25 20.52 -7.77
C GLN A 349 -12.26 19.92 -8.77
N GLN A 350 -12.66 18.85 -9.47
CA GLN A 350 -11.84 18.28 -10.54
C GLN A 350 -11.43 19.40 -11.50
N SER A 351 -10.22 19.89 -11.31
CA SER A 351 -9.69 21.05 -11.98
C SER A 351 -8.47 20.61 -12.77
N LYS A 352 -8.23 21.30 -13.88
CA LYS A 352 -7.04 21.08 -14.70
C LYS A 352 -5.75 21.21 -13.88
N GLN A 353 -5.77 22.01 -12.81
CA GLN A 353 -4.65 22.23 -11.92
C GLN A 353 -4.33 20.98 -11.09
N ILE A 354 -5.32 20.34 -10.48
CA ILE A 354 -5.10 19.10 -9.70
C ILE A 354 -4.59 17.98 -10.59
N SER A 355 -5.17 17.81 -11.78
CA SER A 355 -4.69 16.82 -12.74
C SER A 355 -3.24 17.07 -13.16
N ALA A 356 -2.83 18.33 -13.28
CA ALA A 356 -1.44 18.70 -13.58
C ALA A 356 -0.50 18.43 -12.39
N ILE A 357 -0.94 18.70 -11.16
CA ILE A 357 -0.19 18.36 -9.94
C ILE A 357 -0.03 16.84 -9.82
N LYS A 358 -1.11 16.07 -9.95
CA LYS A 358 -1.08 14.58 -9.98
C LYS A 358 -0.10 14.08 -11.02
N ALA A 359 -0.18 14.56 -12.26
CA ALA A 359 0.74 14.15 -13.33
C ALA A 359 2.22 14.49 -13.00
N GLY A 360 2.47 15.66 -12.40
CA GLY A 360 3.81 16.06 -11.97
C GLY A 360 4.34 15.20 -10.82
N ALA A 361 3.49 14.89 -9.84
CA ALA A 361 3.81 14.01 -8.71
C ALA A 361 4.11 12.57 -9.19
N VAL A 362 3.27 11.99 -10.05
CA VAL A 362 3.51 10.69 -10.70
C VAL A 362 4.83 10.70 -11.46
N LYS A 363 5.12 11.77 -12.21
CA LYS A 363 6.38 11.88 -12.94
C LYS A 363 7.59 11.82 -12.01
N LYS A 364 7.52 12.49 -10.85
CA LYS A 364 8.59 12.53 -9.83
C LYS A 364 8.76 11.20 -9.12
N VAL A 365 7.66 10.52 -8.77
CA VAL A 365 7.69 9.18 -8.17
C VAL A 365 8.28 8.17 -9.14
N LEU A 366 7.79 8.11 -10.39
CA LEU A 366 8.35 7.20 -11.39
C LEU A 366 9.83 7.49 -11.66
N GLY A 367 10.23 8.78 -11.68
CA GLY A 367 11.64 9.16 -11.82
C GLY A 367 12.50 8.69 -10.64
N LEU A 368 11.98 8.76 -9.42
CA LEU A 368 12.64 8.24 -8.23
C LEU A 368 12.82 6.71 -8.32
N LEU A 369 11.77 5.98 -8.72
CA LEU A 369 11.83 4.53 -8.91
C LEU A 369 12.80 4.13 -10.03
N GLU A 370 12.84 4.88 -11.14
CA GLU A 370 13.79 4.68 -12.24
C GLU A 370 15.24 4.90 -11.78
N SER A 371 15.51 5.96 -11.00
CA SER A 371 16.86 6.16 -10.43
C SER A 371 17.24 5.06 -9.45
N MET A 372 16.32 4.64 -8.58
CA MET A 372 16.57 3.56 -7.62
C MET A 372 16.86 2.24 -8.34
N ALA A 373 16.10 1.92 -9.39
CA ALA A 373 16.32 0.74 -10.22
C ALA A 373 17.70 0.70 -10.90
N LYS A 374 18.24 1.88 -11.23
CA LYS A 374 19.51 2.03 -11.94
C LYS A 374 20.71 2.10 -11.00
N ASP A 375 20.57 2.87 -9.92
CA ASP A 375 21.69 3.29 -9.08
C ASP A 375 21.81 2.43 -7.80
N ASP A 376 20.75 1.72 -7.39
CA ASP A 376 20.71 0.90 -6.17
C ASP A 376 19.81 -0.35 -6.31
N ALA A 377 20.39 -1.41 -6.88
CA ALA A 377 19.66 -2.65 -7.17
C ALA A 377 19.16 -3.39 -5.92
N GLU A 378 19.87 -3.31 -4.78
CA GLU A 378 19.45 -3.98 -3.54
C GLU A 378 18.22 -3.28 -2.93
N LYS A 379 18.25 -1.95 -2.91
CA LYS A 379 17.11 -1.15 -2.47
C LYS A 379 15.91 -1.31 -3.40
N TYR A 380 16.15 -1.38 -4.71
CA TYR A 380 15.09 -1.66 -5.68
C TYR A 380 14.49 -3.06 -5.53
N ALA A 381 15.30 -4.08 -5.22
CA ALA A 381 14.79 -5.42 -4.93
C ALA A 381 13.87 -5.42 -3.70
N THR A 382 14.23 -4.68 -2.64
CA THR A 382 13.39 -4.49 -1.46
C THR A 382 12.06 -3.82 -1.83
N PHE A 383 12.10 -2.76 -2.64
CA PHE A 383 10.90 -2.11 -3.18
C PHE A 383 10.02 -3.10 -3.96
N TRP A 384 10.62 -3.87 -4.87
CA TRP A 384 9.90 -4.81 -5.73
C TRP A 384 9.21 -5.90 -4.92
N GLU A 385 9.87 -6.43 -3.89
CA GLU A 385 9.28 -7.44 -3.00
C GLU A 385 8.03 -6.90 -2.27
N GLN A 386 8.04 -5.63 -1.86
CA GLN A 386 6.93 -5.03 -1.12
C GLN A 386 5.79 -4.54 -2.04
N PHE A 387 6.12 -3.98 -3.21
CA PHE A 387 5.17 -3.21 -4.03
C PHE A 387 5.08 -3.67 -5.49
N GLY A 388 5.84 -4.68 -5.92
CA GLY A 388 5.88 -5.14 -7.31
C GLY A 388 4.49 -5.51 -7.85
N ASN A 389 3.69 -6.22 -7.05
CA ASN A 389 2.32 -6.58 -7.44
C ASN A 389 1.40 -5.37 -7.64
N VAL A 390 1.63 -4.28 -6.91
CA VAL A 390 0.91 -3.02 -7.08
C VAL A 390 1.36 -2.30 -8.34
N ILE A 391 2.68 -2.27 -8.61
CA ILE A 391 3.23 -1.65 -9.82
C ILE A 391 2.77 -2.35 -11.10
N LYS A 392 2.55 -3.68 -11.05
CA LYS A 392 2.00 -4.46 -12.17
C LYS A 392 0.59 -4.03 -12.59
N GLU A 393 -0.16 -3.31 -11.75
CA GLU A 393 -1.46 -2.73 -12.11
C GLU A 393 -1.30 -1.51 -13.04
N GLY A 394 -0.15 -0.83 -13.00
CA GLY A 394 0.10 0.43 -13.72
C GLY A 394 -0.11 0.36 -15.23
N PRO A 395 0.38 -0.66 -15.97
CA PRO A 395 0.12 -0.79 -17.40
C PRO A 395 -1.36 -0.95 -17.76
N VAL A 396 -2.19 -1.42 -16.83
CA VAL A 396 -3.65 -1.57 -17.02
C VAL A 396 -4.37 -0.24 -16.74
N GLU A 397 -3.95 0.48 -15.70
CA GLU A 397 -4.62 1.72 -15.24
C GLU A 397 -4.15 2.98 -15.97
N ASP A 398 -2.84 3.11 -16.25
CA ASP A 398 -2.19 4.34 -16.70
C ASP A 398 -1.44 4.13 -18.02
N HIS A 399 -2.22 4.08 -19.11
CA HIS A 399 -1.67 3.93 -20.46
C HIS A 399 -0.67 5.02 -20.85
N LYS A 400 -0.74 6.23 -20.25
CA LYS A 400 0.20 7.33 -20.58
C LYS A 400 1.60 7.07 -20.05
N ASN A 401 1.72 6.40 -18.91
CA ASN A 401 3.00 6.04 -18.31
C ASN A 401 3.36 4.56 -18.52
N LYS A 402 2.58 3.81 -19.30
CA LYS A 402 2.76 2.36 -19.54
C LYS A 402 4.20 1.98 -19.85
N ASP A 403 4.87 2.67 -20.76
CA ASP A 403 6.25 2.33 -21.15
C ASP A 403 7.24 2.56 -20.01
N ARG A 404 7.08 3.64 -19.24
CA ARG A 404 7.92 3.91 -18.07
C ARG A 404 7.72 2.86 -16.99
N VAL A 405 6.47 2.51 -16.72
CA VAL A 405 6.13 1.46 -15.75
C VAL A 405 6.66 0.10 -16.22
N ALA A 406 6.58 -0.23 -17.52
CA ALA A 406 7.10 -1.47 -18.07
C ALA A 406 8.61 -1.64 -17.83
N ASN A 407 9.39 -0.56 -17.89
CA ASN A 407 10.83 -0.57 -17.56
C ASN A 407 11.14 -0.86 -16.09
N LEU A 408 10.17 -0.58 -15.19
CA LEU A 408 10.28 -0.87 -13.76
C LEU A 408 9.92 -2.32 -13.43
N LEU A 409 9.23 -3.04 -14.30
CA LEU A 409 8.80 -4.41 -13.98
C LEU A 409 10.00 -5.35 -13.80
N ARG A 410 9.87 -6.27 -12.84
CA ARG A 410 10.78 -7.40 -12.65
C ARG A 410 10.01 -8.71 -12.70
N PHE A 411 10.67 -9.74 -13.20
CA PHE A 411 10.09 -11.05 -13.42
C PHE A 411 11.09 -12.13 -13.02
N SER A 412 10.56 -13.33 -12.78
CA SER A 412 11.38 -14.54 -12.83
C SER A 412 11.48 -15.00 -14.28
N SER A 413 12.55 -15.70 -14.66
CA SER A 413 12.68 -16.26 -16.00
C SER A 413 13.39 -17.61 -15.97
N THR A 414 13.31 -18.34 -17.08
CA THR A 414 14.03 -19.61 -17.26
C THR A 414 15.55 -19.45 -17.26
N HIS A 415 16.08 -18.22 -17.41
CA HIS A 415 17.51 -17.95 -17.34
C HIS A 415 18.04 -18.01 -15.90
N THR A 416 17.32 -17.47 -14.92
CA THR A 416 17.70 -17.53 -13.50
C THR A 416 17.12 -18.75 -12.79
N ASP A 417 15.98 -19.25 -13.27
CA ASP A 417 15.31 -20.46 -12.77
C ASP A 417 15.00 -20.42 -11.26
N SER A 418 14.79 -19.21 -10.75
CA SER A 418 14.56 -18.85 -9.34
C SER A 418 13.24 -18.09 -9.16
N ALA A 419 12.58 -18.30 -8.02
CA ALA A 419 11.34 -17.60 -7.65
C ALA A 419 11.56 -16.10 -7.39
N LYS A 420 12.81 -15.67 -7.18
CA LYS A 420 13.14 -14.26 -7.06
C LYS A 420 12.85 -13.58 -8.41
N GLN A 421 12.14 -12.46 -8.37
CA GLN A 421 11.83 -11.65 -9.54
C GLN A 421 12.88 -10.55 -9.67
N ASP A 422 13.94 -10.81 -10.45
CA ASP A 422 15.07 -9.89 -10.64
C ASP A 422 15.40 -9.61 -12.11
N VAL A 423 14.64 -10.16 -13.05
CA VAL A 423 14.83 -9.96 -14.49
C VAL A 423 13.97 -8.80 -14.98
N SER A 424 14.59 -7.73 -15.50
CA SER A 424 13.84 -6.67 -16.20
C SER A 424 13.52 -7.07 -17.66
N LEU A 425 12.55 -6.41 -18.28
CA LEU A 425 12.26 -6.61 -19.70
C LEU A 425 13.45 -6.17 -20.59
N ALA A 426 14.16 -5.11 -20.21
CA ALA A 426 15.37 -4.68 -20.92
C ALA A 426 16.47 -5.74 -20.84
N ASP A 427 16.66 -6.37 -19.68
CA ASP A 427 17.60 -7.46 -19.51
C ASP A 427 17.24 -8.67 -20.38
N TYR A 428 15.95 -9.04 -20.42
CA TYR A 428 15.45 -10.07 -21.33
C TYR A 428 15.77 -9.72 -22.80
N VAL A 429 15.42 -8.50 -23.23
CA VAL A 429 15.66 -8.05 -24.62
C VAL A 429 17.15 -8.09 -24.97
N SER A 430 18.03 -7.71 -24.04
CA SER A 430 19.48 -7.73 -24.24
C SER A 430 20.06 -9.13 -24.50
N ARG A 431 19.35 -10.18 -24.04
CA ARG A 431 19.73 -11.59 -24.19
C ARG A 431 18.92 -12.33 -25.26
N MET A 432 18.03 -11.65 -25.97
CA MET A 432 17.26 -12.26 -27.05
C MET A 432 18.19 -12.84 -28.12
N LYS A 433 17.83 -14.02 -28.64
CA LYS A 433 18.59 -14.67 -29.70
C LYS A 433 18.45 -13.93 -31.03
N GLU A 434 19.43 -14.11 -31.90
CA GLU A 434 19.33 -13.65 -33.28
C GLU A 434 18.09 -14.29 -33.95
N GLY A 435 17.30 -13.47 -34.65
CA GLY A 435 16.02 -13.90 -35.24
C GLY A 435 14.83 -13.98 -34.27
N GLN A 436 15.06 -13.77 -32.96
CA GLN A 436 13.97 -13.68 -31.99
C GLN A 436 13.30 -12.30 -32.06
N ASP A 437 11.99 -12.30 -32.30
CA ASP A 437 11.14 -11.11 -32.47
C ASP A 437 10.07 -10.97 -31.38
N LYS A 438 9.94 -11.97 -30.51
CA LYS A 438 8.93 -12.02 -29.44
C LYS A 438 9.55 -12.22 -28.06
N ILE A 439 8.92 -11.62 -27.05
CA ILE A 439 9.17 -11.89 -25.63
C ILE A 439 8.22 -13.01 -25.20
N TYR A 440 8.76 -14.15 -24.81
CA TYR A 440 7.98 -15.32 -24.44
C TYR A 440 7.68 -15.32 -22.95
N TYR A 441 6.46 -15.68 -22.57
CA TYR A 441 6.07 -15.82 -21.17
C TYR A 441 5.14 -17.01 -20.96
N VAL A 442 5.10 -17.51 -19.73
CA VAL A 442 4.07 -18.45 -19.25
C VAL A 442 3.43 -17.86 -18.00
N THR A 443 2.13 -18.06 -17.84
CA THR A 443 1.39 -17.70 -16.61
C THR A 443 0.96 -18.97 -15.88
N ALA A 444 1.05 -18.97 -14.55
CA ALA A 444 0.59 -20.06 -13.70
C ALA A 444 0.13 -19.54 -12.32
N ASP A 445 -0.38 -20.41 -11.44
CA ASP A 445 -0.76 -20.06 -10.05
C ASP A 445 0.43 -19.90 -9.10
N SER A 446 1.60 -20.40 -9.51
CA SER A 446 2.76 -20.53 -8.66
C SER A 446 4.01 -20.58 -9.51
N PHE A 447 5.12 -20.12 -8.93
CA PHE A 447 6.43 -20.21 -9.59
C PHE A 447 6.77 -21.66 -9.96
N SER A 448 6.48 -22.62 -9.09
CA SER A 448 6.74 -24.04 -9.34
C SER A 448 5.93 -24.59 -10.51
N ALA A 449 4.66 -24.20 -10.67
CA ALA A 449 3.86 -24.59 -11.82
C ALA A 449 4.38 -23.93 -13.11
N ALA A 450 4.70 -22.63 -13.08
CA ALA A 450 5.27 -21.93 -14.23
C ALA A 450 6.59 -22.57 -14.68
N LYS A 451 7.53 -22.80 -13.74
CA LYS A 451 8.87 -23.34 -13.99
C LYS A 451 8.87 -24.74 -14.61
N ASN A 452 7.91 -25.57 -14.22
CA ASN A 452 7.78 -26.97 -14.64
C ASN A 452 6.72 -27.19 -15.73
N SER A 453 6.23 -26.10 -16.35
CA SER A 453 5.22 -26.21 -17.41
C SER A 453 5.78 -26.97 -18.62
N PRO A 454 5.03 -27.94 -19.19
CA PRO A 454 5.41 -28.65 -20.42
C PRO A 454 5.69 -27.70 -21.59
N HIS A 455 5.00 -26.55 -21.62
CA HIS A 455 5.17 -25.52 -22.66
C HIS A 455 6.56 -24.90 -22.71
N LEU A 456 7.41 -25.11 -21.70
CA LEU A 456 8.79 -24.61 -21.65
C LEU A 456 9.81 -25.52 -22.32
N GLU A 457 9.46 -26.79 -22.57
CA GLU A 457 10.40 -27.84 -22.97
C GLU A 457 11.18 -27.48 -24.25
N ILE A 458 10.47 -27.15 -25.34
CA ILE A 458 11.13 -26.73 -26.59
C ILE A 458 11.95 -25.45 -26.43
N PHE A 459 11.49 -24.51 -25.59
CA PHE A 459 12.20 -23.25 -25.35
C PHE A 459 13.50 -23.51 -24.60
N ARG A 460 13.48 -24.37 -23.59
CA ARG A 460 14.69 -24.81 -22.88
C ARG A 460 15.64 -25.56 -23.81
N LYS A 461 15.14 -26.49 -24.63
CA LYS A 461 15.94 -27.21 -25.65
C LYS A 461 16.60 -26.26 -26.64
N LYS A 462 15.87 -25.26 -27.11
CA LYS A 462 16.36 -24.21 -28.01
C LYS A 462 17.11 -23.09 -27.27
N GLY A 463 17.23 -23.13 -25.95
CA GLY A 463 17.84 -22.11 -25.10
C GLY A 463 17.23 -20.72 -25.24
N ILE A 464 15.93 -20.61 -25.54
CA ILE A 464 15.19 -19.36 -25.62
C ILE A 464 14.65 -19.04 -24.21
N GLU A 465 14.91 -17.83 -23.73
CA GLU A 465 14.44 -17.38 -22.42
C GLU A 465 12.90 -17.23 -22.42
N VAL A 466 12.25 -17.59 -21.31
CA VAL A 466 10.80 -17.43 -21.10
C VAL A 466 10.59 -16.81 -19.73
N LEU A 467 9.75 -15.78 -19.65
CA LEU A 467 9.33 -15.17 -18.39
C LEU A 467 8.34 -16.08 -17.65
N LEU A 468 8.56 -16.25 -16.34
CA LEU A 468 7.77 -17.10 -15.46
C LEU A 468 6.87 -16.21 -14.60
N LEU A 469 5.62 -16.06 -15.03
CA LEU A 469 4.63 -15.19 -14.38
C LEU A 469 3.74 -16.03 -13.45
N SER A 470 3.65 -15.63 -12.19
CA SER A 470 3.00 -16.44 -11.16
C SER A 470 2.22 -15.63 -10.13
N ASP A 471 2.21 -14.31 -10.24
CA ASP A 471 1.35 -13.48 -9.43
C ASP A 471 -0.03 -13.39 -10.09
N ARG A 472 -1.08 -13.32 -9.27
CA ARG A 472 -2.47 -13.21 -9.78
C ARG A 472 -2.63 -12.07 -10.78
N VAL A 473 -2.04 -10.91 -10.48
CA VAL A 473 -2.10 -9.69 -11.32
C VAL A 473 -1.49 -9.90 -12.71
N ASP A 474 -0.62 -10.90 -12.90
CA ASP A 474 0.11 -11.09 -14.16
C ASP A 474 -0.80 -11.38 -15.35
N GLU A 475 -1.93 -12.08 -15.17
CA GLU A 475 -2.91 -12.34 -16.25
C GLU A 475 -3.49 -11.03 -16.81
N TRP A 476 -3.82 -10.09 -15.92
CA TRP A 476 -4.30 -8.77 -16.33
C TRP A 476 -3.17 -7.93 -16.91
N LEU A 477 -1.96 -8.01 -16.35
CA LEU A 477 -0.79 -7.30 -16.86
C LEU A 477 -0.53 -7.65 -18.33
N VAL A 478 -0.41 -8.93 -18.68
CA VAL A 478 -0.12 -9.36 -20.06
C VAL A 478 -1.27 -9.14 -21.03
N SER A 479 -2.49 -8.93 -20.51
CA SER A 479 -3.63 -8.50 -21.34
C SER A 479 -3.51 -7.04 -21.80
N SER A 480 -2.82 -6.19 -21.03
CA SER A 480 -2.59 -4.78 -21.38
C SER A 480 -1.19 -4.53 -21.96
N LEU A 481 -0.16 -5.19 -21.44
CA LEU A 481 1.23 -5.08 -21.88
C LEU A 481 1.51 -6.05 -23.03
N THR A 482 1.09 -5.67 -24.23
CA THR A 482 1.22 -6.50 -25.44
C THR A 482 2.57 -6.37 -26.17
N GLU A 483 3.37 -5.35 -25.83
CA GLU A 483 4.62 -5.03 -26.51
C GLU A 483 5.58 -4.31 -25.56
N PHE A 484 6.88 -4.53 -25.73
CA PHE A 484 7.97 -3.79 -25.08
C PHE A 484 9.14 -3.65 -26.06
N ASP A 485 9.66 -2.43 -26.25
CA ASP A 485 10.79 -2.12 -27.15
C ASP A 485 10.63 -2.70 -28.58
N GLY A 486 9.44 -2.58 -29.16
CA GLY A 486 9.13 -3.12 -30.49
C GLY A 486 8.92 -4.63 -30.56
N LYS A 487 9.00 -5.35 -29.42
CA LYS A 487 8.85 -6.81 -29.34
C LYS A 487 7.51 -7.18 -28.73
N HIS A 488 6.73 -7.97 -29.45
CA HIS A 488 5.44 -8.46 -28.95
C HIS A 488 5.64 -9.50 -27.85
N LEU A 489 4.79 -9.44 -26.82
CA LEU A 489 4.72 -10.46 -25.78
C LEU A 489 3.82 -11.61 -26.26
N GLN A 490 4.31 -12.85 -26.15
CA GLN A 490 3.60 -14.06 -26.60
C GLN A 490 3.60 -15.11 -25.49
N SER A 491 2.41 -15.60 -25.15
CA SER A 491 2.29 -16.74 -24.25
C SER A 491 2.77 -18.01 -24.95
N VAL A 492 3.57 -18.81 -24.26
CA VAL A 492 4.00 -20.14 -24.72
C VAL A 492 2.89 -21.20 -24.64
N ALA A 493 1.81 -20.91 -23.91
CA ALA A 493 0.65 -21.80 -23.74
C ALA A 493 -0.53 -21.44 -24.67
N LYS A 494 -0.37 -20.45 -25.56
CA LYS A 494 -1.44 -19.98 -26.46
C LYS A 494 -1.03 -19.89 -27.91
N GLY A 495 -2.02 -20.13 -28.78
CA GLY A 495 -1.91 -19.98 -30.23
C GLY A 495 -0.82 -20.85 -30.84
N GLU A 496 -0.52 -20.66 -32.12
CA GLU A 496 0.60 -21.34 -32.79
C GLU A 496 1.93 -20.61 -32.48
N LEU A 497 3.02 -21.37 -32.31
CA LEU A 497 4.35 -20.81 -32.10
C LEU A 497 5.17 -20.88 -33.37
N ASP A 498 5.71 -19.74 -33.78
CA ASP A 498 6.67 -19.64 -34.88
C ASP A 498 8.07 -20.03 -34.42
N LEU A 499 8.22 -21.29 -33.99
CA LEU A 499 9.50 -21.87 -33.59
C LEU A 499 10.18 -22.63 -34.73
N GLU A 500 9.45 -22.92 -35.80
CA GLU A 500 9.94 -23.62 -37.01
C GLU A 500 11.07 -22.85 -37.72
N LYS A 501 11.14 -21.52 -37.53
CA LYS A 501 12.26 -20.70 -38.01
C LYS A 501 13.60 -21.03 -37.36
N PHE A 502 13.58 -21.74 -36.24
CA PHE A 502 14.78 -22.24 -35.55
C PHE A 502 15.05 -23.71 -35.82
N ASP A 503 14.20 -24.39 -36.60
CA ASP A 503 14.39 -25.80 -36.97
C ASP A 503 15.30 -25.93 -38.19
N SER A 504 16.08 -27.01 -38.18
CA SER A 504 16.84 -27.45 -39.35
C SER A 504 15.93 -28.03 -40.44
N GLU A 505 16.42 -28.06 -41.69
CA GLU A 505 15.70 -28.67 -42.82
C GLU A 505 15.44 -30.18 -42.62
N GLU A 506 16.24 -30.87 -41.81
CA GLU A 506 16.05 -32.28 -41.46
C GLU A 506 14.90 -32.46 -40.47
N GLU A 507 14.84 -31.63 -39.42
CA GLU A 507 13.76 -31.65 -38.43
C GLU A 507 12.39 -31.37 -39.06
N LYS A 508 12.32 -30.47 -40.04
CA LYS A 508 11.06 -30.17 -40.77
C LYS A 508 10.53 -31.38 -41.55
N LYS A 509 11.42 -32.14 -42.21
CA LYS A 509 11.02 -33.34 -42.96
C LYS A 509 10.56 -34.46 -42.03
N GLU A 510 11.25 -34.65 -40.92
CA GLU A 510 10.88 -35.65 -39.93
C GLU A 510 9.50 -35.36 -39.33
N GLN A 511 9.19 -34.09 -39.04
CA GLN A 511 7.86 -33.68 -38.57
C GLN A 511 6.74 -33.97 -39.59
N GLU A 512 6.97 -33.75 -40.89
CA GLU A 512 5.97 -34.05 -41.93
C GLU A 512 5.65 -35.56 -42.05
N GLU A 513 6.66 -36.42 -41.92
CA GLU A 513 6.47 -37.88 -41.97
C GLU A 513 5.72 -38.39 -40.74
N VAL A 514 6.12 -37.94 -39.55
CA VAL A 514 5.47 -38.30 -38.28
C VAL A 514 4.01 -37.81 -38.26
N SER A 515 3.71 -36.64 -38.81
CA SER A 515 2.35 -36.11 -38.90
C SER A 515 1.38 -37.03 -39.66
N LYS A 516 1.84 -37.62 -40.76
CA LYS A 516 1.02 -38.57 -41.56
C LYS A 516 0.78 -39.88 -40.82
N ASP A 517 1.79 -40.36 -40.09
CA ASP A 517 1.75 -41.64 -39.37
C ASP A 517 0.78 -41.61 -38.16
N TYR A 518 0.51 -40.43 -37.60
CA TYR A 518 -0.35 -40.24 -36.44
C TYR A 518 -1.79 -39.80 -36.77
N GLU A 519 -2.12 -39.53 -38.04
CA GLU A 519 -3.41 -38.94 -38.44
C GLU A 519 -4.63 -39.76 -37.96
N SER A 520 -4.53 -41.10 -38.01
CA SER A 520 -5.59 -42.00 -37.54
C SER A 520 -5.79 -41.93 -36.03
N VAL A 521 -4.69 -41.93 -35.26
CA VAL A 521 -4.72 -41.92 -33.79
C VAL A 521 -5.25 -40.58 -33.28
N LEU A 522 -4.86 -39.46 -33.90
CA LEU A 522 -5.38 -38.13 -33.55
C LEU A 522 -6.91 -38.06 -33.68
N LYS A 523 -7.48 -38.65 -34.75
CA LYS A 523 -8.93 -38.73 -34.94
C LYS A 523 -9.59 -39.57 -33.85
N GLN A 524 -9.04 -40.74 -33.53
CA GLN A 524 -9.57 -41.61 -32.46
C GLN A 524 -9.51 -40.93 -31.08
N ILE A 525 -8.40 -40.26 -30.75
CA ILE A 525 -8.28 -39.49 -29.50
C ILE A 525 -9.35 -38.39 -29.46
N LYS A 526 -9.56 -37.67 -30.55
CA LYS A 526 -10.58 -36.62 -30.65
C LYS A 526 -11.99 -37.18 -30.46
N GLU A 527 -12.29 -38.35 -31.02
CA GLU A 527 -13.59 -39.03 -30.83
C GLU A 527 -13.83 -39.42 -29.37
N VAL A 528 -12.80 -39.96 -28.68
CA VAL A 528 -12.88 -40.31 -27.25
C VAL A 528 -13.10 -39.09 -26.36
N LEU A 529 -12.38 -37.99 -26.64
CA LEU A 529 -12.46 -36.78 -25.82
C LEU A 529 -13.70 -35.95 -26.13
N GLY A 530 -14.24 -36.06 -27.35
CA GLY A 530 -15.48 -35.42 -27.78
C GLY A 530 -15.50 -33.93 -27.45
N ASP A 531 -16.46 -33.52 -26.63
CA ASP A 531 -16.67 -32.12 -26.27
C ASP A 531 -15.64 -31.52 -25.31
N LYS A 532 -14.70 -32.31 -24.78
CA LYS A 532 -13.64 -31.82 -23.88
C LYS A 532 -12.57 -31.00 -24.58
N VAL A 533 -12.39 -31.19 -25.90
CA VAL A 533 -11.35 -30.52 -26.71
C VAL A 533 -11.96 -29.90 -27.95
N ASN A 534 -11.32 -28.85 -28.47
CA ASN A 534 -11.62 -28.30 -29.78
C ASN A 534 -10.96 -29.14 -30.89
N ASP A 535 -9.70 -29.51 -30.67
CA ASP A 535 -8.90 -30.26 -31.62
C ASP A 535 -7.82 -31.10 -30.93
N VAL A 536 -7.23 -32.04 -31.69
CA VAL A 536 -6.09 -32.86 -31.24
C VAL A 536 -5.02 -32.82 -32.32
N LYS A 537 -3.80 -32.41 -31.96
CA LYS A 537 -2.69 -32.19 -32.88
C LYS A 537 -1.38 -32.78 -32.36
N ILE A 538 -0.40 -32.92 -33.24
CA ILE A 538 0.98 -33.17 -32.82
C ILE A 538 1.57 -31.88 -32.27
N SER A 539 2.28 -31.98 -31.15
CA SER A 539 2.97 -30.85 -30.57
C SER A 539 4.32 -30.60 -31.24
N HIS A 540 4.60 -29.33 -31.49
CA HIS A 540 5.95 -28.84 -31.79
C HIS A 540 6.64 -28.24 -30.54
N ARG A 541 5.99 -28.32 -29.37
CA ARG A 541 6.41 -27.69 -28.10
C ARG A 541 7.03 -28.65 -27.10
N LEU A 542 6.67 -29.92 -27.21
CA LEU A 542 7.02 -30.95 -26.25
C LEU A 542 8.30 -31.69 -26.65
N THR A 543 9.11 -32.01 -25.66
CA THR A 543 10.28 -32.90 -25.79
C THR A 543 10.10 -34.15 -24.94
N ASP A 544 9.78 -33.98 -23.66
CA ASP A 544 9.74 -35.03 -22.66
C ASP A 544 8.32 -35.32 -22.16
N SER A 545 7.43 -34.33 -22.19
CA SER A 545 6.04 -34.54 -21.77
C SER A 545 5.23 -35.26 -22.85
N PRO A 546 4.24 -36.10 -22.47
CA PRO A 546 3.42 -36.84 -23.42
C PRO A 546 2.36 -35.98 -24.12
N ALA A 547 1.81 -34.97 -23.43
CA ALA A 547 0.80 -34.07 -23.96
C ALA A 547 0.73 -32.75 -23.19
N CYS A 548 0.15 -31.73 -23.81
CA CYS A 548 -0.22 -30.46 -23.19
C CYS A 548 -1.51 -29.89 -23.81
N LEU A 549 -2.09 -28.88 -23.16
CA LEU A 549 -3.27 -28.16 -23.63
C LEU A 549 -2.88 -26.76 -24.10
N VAL A 550 -3.43 -26.37 -25.24
CA VAL A 550 -3.18 -25.06 -25.85
C VAL A 550 -4.50 -24.38 -26.13
N THR A 551 -4.65 -23.13 -25.68
CA THR A 551 -5.81 -22.30 -26.00
C THR A 551 -5.57 -21.48 -27.27
N GLY A 552 -6.63 -21.02 -27.94
CA GLY A 552 -6.48 -20.12 -29.08
C GLY A 552 -5.74 -18.83 -28.73
N ALA A 553 -5.16 -18.17 -29.74
CA ALA A 553 -4.34 -16.97 -29.54
C ALA A 553 -5.12 -15.80 -28.88
N TYR A 554 -6.43 -15.73 -29.11
CA TYR A 554 -7.32 -14.71 -28.56
C TYR A 554 -8.23 -15.24 -27.45
N ASP A 555 -8.12 -16.53 -27.13
CA ASP A 555 -8.92 -17.15 -26.09
C ASP A 555 -8.37 -16.81 -24.70
N MET A 556 -9.24 -16.92 -23.70
CA MET A 556 -8.83 -16.80 -22.30
C MET A 556 -7.84 -17.92 -21.95
N SER A 557 -6.83 -17.62 -21.12
CA SER A 557 -5.92 -18.65 -20.62
C SER A 557 -6.69 -19.56 -19.65
N LEU A 558 -6.25 -20.82 -19.53
CA LEU A 558 -6.82 -21.75 -18.54
C LEU A 558 -6.63 -21.22 -17.10
N ASN A 559 -5.52 -20.54 -16.82
CA ASN A 559 -5.29 -19.88 -15.53
C ASN A 559 -6.28 -18.72 -15.28
N MET A 560 -6.53 -17.86 -16.27
CA MET A 560 -7.52 -16.79 -16.14
C MET A 560 -8.95 -17.34 -15.97
N GLU A 561 -9.31 -18.42 -16.69
CA GLU A 561 -10.59 -19.11 -16.50
C GLU A 561 -10.78 -19.58 -15.07
N ARG A 562 -9.75 -20.17 -14.48
CA ARG A 562 -9.74 -20.59 -13.07
C ARG A 562 -9.93 -19.41 -12.13
N ILE A 563 -9.17 -18.32 -12.32
CA ILE A 563 -9.29 -17.09 -11.50
C ILE A 563 -10.73 -16.56 -11.56
N MET A 564 -11.34 -16.51 -12.75
CA MET A 564 -12.74 -16.06 -12.90
C MET A 564 -13.73 -17.00 -12.20
N LYS A 565 -13.53 -18.32 -12.31
CA LYS A 565 -14.37 -19.33 -11.64
C LYS A 565 -14.29 -19.20 -10.12
N GLU A 566 -13.09 -19.01 -9.57
CA GLU A 566 -12.87 -18.75 -8.13
C GLU A 566 -13.51 -17.45 -7.65
N ALA A 567 -13.53 -16.42 -8.50
CA ALA A 567 -14.23 -15.15 -8.23
C ALA A 567 -15.76 -15.24 -8.35
N GLY A 568 -16.32 -16.43 -8.61
CA GLY A 568 -17.76 -16.64 -8.81
C GLY A 568 -18.29 -16.18 -10.16
N GLN A 569 -17.41 -15.80 -11.09
CA GLN A 569 -17.74 -15.35 -12.44
C GLN A 569 -17.46 -16.44 -13.48
N SER A 570 -18.20 -17.55 -13.44
CA SER A 570 -18.03 -18.61 -14.45
C SER A 570 -18.39 -18.11 -15.87
N MET A 571 -17.70 -18.60 -16.89
CA MET A 571 -17.95 -18.23 -18.30
C MET A 571 -19.41 -18.42 -18.73
N ASN A 572 -20.05 -19.50 -18.26
CA ASN A 572 -21.46 -19.78 -18.50
C ASN A 572 -22.39 -18.70 -17.93
N MET A 573 -22.03 -18.07 -16.81
CA MET A 573 -22.80 -16.96 -16.21
C MET A 573 -22.58 -15.63 -16.95
N MET A 574 -21.48 -15.48 -17.68
CA MET A 574 -21.16 -14.30 -18.48
C MET A 574 -21.65 -14.40 -19.94
N GLY A 575 -22.39 -15.46 -20.29
CA GLY A 575 -22.90 -15.68 -21.65
C GLY A 575 -21.83 -15.93 -22.69
N MET A 576 -20.59 -16.22 -22.26
CA MET A 576 -19.49 -16.63 -23.14
C MET A 576 -19.39 -18.16 -23.10
N GLY A 577 -19.50 -18.81 -24.26
CA GLY A 577 -19.23 -20.25 -24.35
C GLY A 577 -17.76 -20.50 -24.03
N GLY A 578 -17.47 -21.41 -23.09
CA GLY A 578 -16.10 -21.69 -22.69
C GLY A 578 -15.23 -22.09 -23.89
N SER A 579 -14.05 -21.50 -24.04
CA SER A 579 -13.11 -21.88 -25.10
C SER A 579 -12.51 -23.25 -24.78
N LYS A 580 -12.82 -24.26 -25.60
CA LYS A 580 -12.26 -25.61 -25.45
C LYS A 580 -10.78 -25.60 -25.87
N PRO A 581 -9.87 -26.25 -25.13
CA PRO A 581 -8.46 -26.31 -25.49
C PRO A 581 -8.22 -27.27 -26.66
N THR A 582 -7.07 -27.13 -27.32
CA THR A 582 -6.50 -28.11 -28.22
C THR A 582 -5.55 -29.01 -27.43
N LEU A 583 -5.70 -30.34 -27.54
CA LEU A 583 -4.74 -31.28 -26.98
C LEU A 583 -3.60 -31.47 -27.97
N GLU A 584 -2.39 -31.07 -27.60
CA GLU A 584 -1.20 -31.39 -28.37
C GLU A 584 -0.51 -32.63 -27.78
N ILE A 585 -0.14 -33.61 -28.60
CA ILE A 585 0.52 -34.85 -28.18
C ILE A 585 1.96 -34.93 -28.70
N ASN A 586 2.85 -35.57 -27.93
CA ASN A 586 4.25 -35.77 -28.29
C ASN A 586 4.47 -37.17 -28.91
N PRO A 587 4.65 -37.28 -30.23
CA PRO A 587 4.82 -38.58 -30.90
C PRO A 587 6.13 -39.29 -30.55
N SER A 588 7.12 -38.58 -29.99
CA SER A 588 8.36 -39.19 -29.52
C SER A 588 8.23 -39.86 -28.14
N HIS A 589 7.15 -39.56 -27.40
CA HIS A 589 6.98 -40.06 -26.05
C HIS A 589 6.50 -41.52 -26.03
N ALA A 590 7.05 -42.33 -25.12
CA ALA A 590 6.73 -43.75 -25.02
C ALA A 590 5.24 -44.04 -24.75
N LEU A 591 4.59 -43.22 -23.91
CA LEU A 591 3.14 -43.36 -23.66
C LEU A 591 2.30 -43.08 -24.92
N VAL A 592 2.70 -42.13 -25.75
CA VAL A 592 1.94 -41.77 -26.96
C VAL A 592 2.10 -42.86 -28.02
N ASN A 593 3.31 -43.42 -28.16
CA ASN A 593 3.54 -44.60 -28.98
C ASN A 593 2.73 -45.81 -28.49
N ALA A 594 2.65 -46.03 -27.17
CA ALA A 594 1.85 -47.12 -26.61
C ALA A 594 0.34 -46.94 -26.89
N ILE A 595 -0.17 -45.70 -26.84
CA ILE A 595 -1.57 -45.40 -27.22
C ILE A 595 -1.82 -45.72 -28.70
N LYS A 596 -0.86 -45.37 -29.57
CA LYS A 596 -0.96 -45.63 -31.02
C LYS A 596 -1.10 -47.13 -31.34
N ASP A 597 -0.42 -47.98 -30.58
CA ASP A 597 -0.41 -49.43 -30.81
C ASP A 597 -1.53 -50.18 -30.06
N GLU A 598 -2.25 -49.53 -29.14
CA GLU A 598 -3.31 -50.14 -28.34
C GLU A 598 -4.52 -50.53 -29.21
N GLN A 599 -4.96 -51.78 -29.08
CA GLN A 599 -6.03 -52.37 -29.88
C GLN A 599 -7.32 -52.60 -29.09
N ASP A 600 -7.25 -52.50 -27.75
CA ASP A 600 -8.42 -52.58 -26.88
C ASP A 600 -9.08 -51.20 -26.76
N ASP A 601 -10.30 -51.06 -27.29
CA ASP A 601 -11.02 -49.78 -27.33
C ASP A 601 -11.27 -49.19 -25.93
N GLU A 602 -11.56 -50.02 -24.92
CA GLU A 602 -11.84 -49.56 -23.56
C GLU A 602 -10.55 -49.05 -22.90
N ARG A 603 -9.46 -49.80 -23.06
CA ARG A 603 -8.14 -49.41 -22.56
C ARG A 603 -7.59 -48.18 -23.28
N PHE A 604 -7.78 -48.08 -24.59
CA PHE A 604 -7.43 -46.90 -25.37
C PHE A 604 -8.17 -45.66 -24.85
N ALA A 605 -9.47 -45.80 -24.59
CA ALA A 605 -10.28 -44.71 -24.06
C ALA A 605 -9.85 -44.29 -22.65
N ASP A 606 -9.52 -45.25 -21.78
CA ASP A 606 -9.03 -44.96 -20.43
C ASP A 606 -7.67 -44.27 -20.43
N ILE A 607 -6.69 -44.77 -21.20
CA ILE A 607 -5.37 -44.14 -21.31
C ILE A 607 -5.50 -42.73 -21.91
N THR A 608 -6.35 -42.55 -22.93
CA THR A 608 -6.61 -41.24 -23.54
C THR A 608 -7.18 -40.24 -22.53
N ASN A 609 -8.15 -40.65 -21.72
CA ASN A 609 -8.69 -39.78 -20.67
C ASN A 609 -7.66 -39.47 -19.59
N ILE A 610 -6.85 -40.46 -19.17
CA ILE A 610 -5.78 -40.24 -18.19
C ILE A 610 -4.74 -39.26 -18.74
N LEU A 611 -4.35 -39.39 -20.00
CA LEU A 611 -3.41 -38.49 -20.65
C LEU A 611 -3.95 -37.06 -20.69
N PHE A 612 -5.23 -36.90 -21.03
CA PHE A 612 -5.91 -35.61 -21.01
C PHE A 612 -5.97 -35.00 -19.59
N ASP A 613 -6.38 -35.79 -18.59
CA ASP A 613 -6.45 -35.36 -17.20
C ASP A 613 -5.05 -35.01 -16.66
N GLN A 614 -4.00 -35.74 -17.04
CA GLN A 614 -2.60 -35.39 -16.73
C GLN A 614 -2.16 -34.08 -17.37
N ALA A 615 -2.57 -33.80 -18.61
CA ALA A 615 -2.28 -32.52 -19.26
C ALA A 615 -2.96 -31.36 -18.50
N ILE A 616 -4.21 -31.52 -18.07
CA ILE A 616 -4.90 -30.53 -17.22
C ILE A 616 -4.11 -30.26 -15.94
N LEU A 617 -3.74 -31.33 -15.22
CA LEU A 617 -3.03 -31.22 -13.94
C LEU A 617 -1.64 -30.60 -14.09
N SER A 618 -0.93 -30.92 -15.17
CA SER A 618 0.42 -30.39 -15.44
C SER A 618 0.43 -28.88 -15.69
N GLU A 619 -0.72 -28.32 -16.05
CA GLU A 619 -0.92 -26.88 -16.24
C GLU A 619 -1.53 -26.20 -15.01
N GLY A 620 -1.60 -26.92 -13.89
CA GLY A 620 -2.20 -26.45 -12.64
C GLY A 620 -3.74 -26.49 -12.64
N GLY A 621 -4.37 -27.02 -13.69
CA GLY A 621 -5.82 -27.14 -13.77
C GLY A 621 -6.41 -28.04 -12.68
N GLN A 622 -7.72 -27.90 -12.46
CA GLN A 622 -8.49 -28.79 -11.59
C GLN A 622 -9.33 -29.73 -12.44
N LEU A 623 -9.35 -31.00 -12.06
CA LEU A 623 -10.21 -32.00 -12.68
C LEU A 623 -11.66 -31.83 -12.22
N ASP A 624 -12.61 -31.97 -13.13
CA ASP A 624 -14.04 -31.96 -12.79
C ASP A 624 -14.43 -33.18 -11.95
N ASP A 625 -13.81 -34.33 -12.20
CA ASP A 625 -13.99 -35.56 -11.42
C ASP A 625 -12.62 -36.22 -11.08
N PRO A 626 -11.96 -35.78 -9.99
CA PRO A 626 -10.71 -36.38 -9.55
C PRO A 626 -10.83 -37.87 -9.20
N ALA A 627 -12.02 -38.33 -8.79
CA ALA A 627 -12.22 -39.73 -8.42
C ALA A 627 -12.20 -40.64 -9.65
N ALA A 628 -12.84 -40.21 -10.75
CA ALA A 628 -12.79 -40.94 -12.02
C ALA A 628 -11.35 -41.11 -12.53
N PHE A 629 -10.53 -40.05 -12.46
CA PHE A 629 -9.11 -40.11 -12.81
C PHE A 629 -8.37 -41.17 -11.99
N VAL A 630 -8.51 -41.14 -10.66
CA VAL A 630 -7.87 -42.10 -9.75
C VAL A 630 -8.35 -43.53 -10.02
N HIS A 631 -9.65 -43.73 -10.29
CA HIS A 631 -10.18 -45.05 -10.61
C HIS A 631 -9.58 -45.63 -11.88
N LYS A 632 -9.51 -44.86 -12.98
CA LYS A 632 -8.90 -45.31 -14.24
C LYS A 632 -7.40 -45.59 -14.07
N LEU A 633 -6.68 -44.71 -13.37
CA LEU A 633 -5.26 -44.90 -13.09
C LEU A 633 -5.00 -46.17 -12.28
N ASN A 634 -5.80 -46.42 -11.24
CA ASN A 634 -5.70 -47.64 -10.43
C ASN A 634 -6.01 -48.89 -11.26
N ALA A 635 -7.00 -48.84 -12.17
CA ALA A 635 -7.32 -49.96 -13.05
C ALA A 635 -6.13 -50.32 -13.96
N LEU A 636 -5.47 -49.33 -14.56
CA LEU A 636 -4.26 -49.55 -15.36
C LEU A 636 -3.09 -50.12 -14.53
N LEU A 637 -2.84 -49.56 -13.35
CA LEU A 637 -1.77 -50.03 -12.47
C LEU A 637 -2.01 -51.47 -11.99
N GLN A 638 -3.26 -51.84 -11.68
CA GLN A 638 -3.62 -53.21 -11.34
C GLN A 638 -3.45 -54.16 -12.52
N GLY A 639 -3.69 -53.69 -13.75
CA GLY A 639 -3.41 -54.44 -14.97
C GLY A 639 -1.92 -54.76 -15.16
N LEU A 640 -1.02 -53.89 -14.71
CA LEU A 640 0.44 -54.11 -14.77
C LEU A 640 0.98 -55.05 -13.68
N LEU A 641 0.25 -55.21 -12.58
CA LEU A 641 0.64 -56.08 -11.45
C LEU A 641 0.17 -57.54 -11.60
N LYS A 642 -0.62 -57.83 -12.64
CA LYS A 642 -1.07 -59.18 -13.00
C LYS A 642 -0.18 -59.72 -14.12
#